data_AF-A0A534MS75-F1
#
_entry.id   AF-A0A534MS75-F1
#
_cell.length_a   1.000
_cell.length_b   1.000
_cell.length_c   1.000
_cell.angle_alpha   90.00
_cell.angle_beta   90.00
_cell.angle_gamma   90.00
#
_symmetry.space_group_name_H-M   'P 1'
#
loop_
_entity.id
_entity.type
_entity.pdbx_description
1 polymer ?
#
loop_
_entity_poly.entity_id
_entity_poly.type
_entity_poly.pdbx_seq_one_letter_code
_entity_poly.pdbx_strand_id
1 'polypeptide(L)'
;MTRVAGDKHRLVVLPLVNISPDPGDEYFADGMTEELISALSNVSGLNVIARTSAMKYRGATKSVAEIGRELDIKTLLEGSVRKAGNKVRITVQLIDARSEEHLWAQAYDRDLEDIFAIQSDIAQRVARALRVQIVRREKRAIEQRATGVVEAYTRYLKGRHEWNKRSRDGLDVAIGQFEQALEKDASYPLAYSGLADAYASQALFEFAPPKEAFPKAKAAAERAIQLDDRLAEAHTSLGLVRFQYDWDWNGAEGEFRRALDLAPGYPSGHQFYADFLKAMGRFEEAIAQMSSAQQLDPLSMSINTGLGHVLYLSRQYDRAIEQYRKALDVDPGFVQAHLWFGRPYLQKGMFQEAIAEVQEAVRLSSGSTISLAVLGHAYAAAGNRTEAERILKTLMERAETEYLPSYWIALIYTGLADKDRAFDWLERARQERSSWLVWIGVEPRFDGLRSDPRFMRLIEQMGLGVVSHGGKPVAASPEEEAVALLETLGAVKLGRYRVVGNCYRYDDGARNLLKDLKQKISAGLGAPPARNENYLVWAPPGGGKTFFVQQVHASIGTPVRYHEVNIAESNEAGYRSTIANIANEPGVSLCLLDEIDSKPNESWPYEALLPILESGRSRHAAKVFVMAGSSGNSLADLKAAMAARPKGADLLSRIPQENLCSVPPMSAGDRLLLTVASFKAAADTLGRPISEIDKLALYYIVVSPSLGSARQIREFTVRGVQRVPPGEDRVKYDHLFDPGDPLNKEFWVRAKSQAPGLVGAFLQIDA
;
A
#
# COMPACT_ATOMS: atom_id res chain seq x y z
N MET A 1 15.93 10.79 -12.66
CA MET A 1 15.08 10.12 -13.67
C MET A 1 15.78 8.85 -14.11
N THR A 2 15.32 7.69 -13.62
CA THR A 2 15.89 6.40 -14.00
C THR A 2 14.75 5.62 -14.65
N ARG A 3 14.77 5.51 -15.98
CA ARG A 3 13.81 4.72 -16.77
C ARG A 3 13.93 3.27 -16.33
N VAL A 4 12.85 2.71 -15.78
CA VAL A 4 12.71 1.29 -15.52
C VAL A 4 12.65 0.57 -16.87
N ALA A 5 13.56 -0.37 -17.10
CA ALA A 5 13.59 -1.21 -18.28
C ALA A 5 12.40 -2.19 -18.25
N GLY A 6 11.38 -1.94 -19.08
CA GLY A 6 10.21 -2.82 -19.23
C GLY A 6 9.09 -2.34 -20.17
N ASP A 7 9.25 -1.22 -20.87
CA ASP A 7 8.16 -0.57 -21.63
C ASP A 7 7.92 -1.21 -23.02
N LYS A 8 7.22 -2.33 -23.04
CA LYS A 8 6.78 -3.00 -24.27
C LYS A 8 5.25 -2.93 -24.36
N HIS A 9 4.76 -2.09 -25.27
CA HIS A 9 3.37 -1.89 -25.74
C HIS A 9 2.47 -0.93 -24.94
N ARG A 10 2.89 0.34 -24.85
CA ARG A 10 2.01 1.44 -24.44
C ARG A 10 1.20 1.97 -25.62
N LEU A 11 -0.12 2.04 -25.46
CA LEU A 11 -1.05 2.46 -26.52
C LEU A 11 -2.19 3.35 -26.03
N VAL A 12 -2.82 4.08 -26.94
CA VAL A 12 -4.09 4.79 -26.69
C VAL A 12 -5.17 4.27 -27.62
N VAL A 13 -6.40 4.19 -27.14
CA VAL A 13 -7.57 4.07 -28.01
C VAL A 13 -8.21 5.45 -28.12
N LEU A 14 -8.14 6.06 -29.30
CA LEU A 14 -8.77 7.35 -29.54
C LEU A 14 -10.30 7.24 -29.50
N PRO A 15 -11.00 8.35 -29.18
CA PRO A 15 -12.45 8.42 -29.30
C PRO A 15 -12.89 7.97 -30.70
N LEU A 16 -13.66 6.89 -30.77
CA LEU A 16 -14.19 6.42 -32.05
C LEU A 16 -15.10 7.49 -32.64
N VAL A 17 -14.95 7.76 -33.94
CA VAL A 17 -15.76 8.77 -34.62
C VAL A 17 -17.16 8.24 -34.86
N ASN A 18 -18.17 8.95 -34.37
CA ASN A 18 -19.56 8.67 -34.70
C ASN A 18 -19.88 9.13 -36.13
N ILE A 19 -20.19 8.18 -37.01
CA ILE A 19 -20.63 8.43 -38.39
C ILE A 19 -22.06 7.92 -38.61
N SER A 20 -22.83 7.77 -37.52
CA SER A 20 -24.23 7.36 -37.52
C SER A 20 -25.13 8.45 -38.13
N PRO A 21 -26.27 8.07 -38.75
CA PRO A 21 -27.23 9.06 -39.23
C PRO A 21 -27.84 9.92 -38.12
N ASP A 22 -27.95 9.36 -36.91
CA ASP A 22 -28.44 10.05 -35.71
C ASP A 22 -27.26 10.57 -34.88
N PRO A 23 -27.09 11.89 -34.72
CA PRO A 23 -26.10 12.47 -33.82
C PRO A 23 -26.27 12.04 -32.36
N GLY A 24 -27.50 11.63 -31.97
CA GLY A 24 -27.82 11.12 -30.64
C GLY A 24 -27.14 9.80 -30.28
N ASP A 25 -26.52 9.10 -31.23
CA ASP A 25 -25.75 7.88 -30.99
C ASP A 25 -24.29 8.14 -30.52
N GLU A 26 -23.92 9.39 -30.20
CA GLU A 26 -22.58 9.73 -29.70
C GLU A 26 -22.19 8.94 -28.44
N TYR A 27 -23.13 8.72 -27.51
CA TYR A 27 -22.90 7.90 -26.32
C TYR A 27 -22.43 6.48 -26.66
N PHE A 28 -22.85 5.96 -27.82
CA PHE A 28 -22.49 4.61 -28.25
C PHE A 28 -21.03 4.55 -28.70
N ALA A 29 -20.56 5.54 -29.47
CA ALA A 29 -19.16 5.64 -29.87
C ALA A 29 -18.24 5.84 -28.64
N ASP A 30 -18.67 6.69 -27.71
CA ASP A 30 -17.96 6.93 -26.44
C ASP A 30 -17.88 5.69 -25.57
N GLY A 31 -19.03 5.02 -25.40
CA GLY A 31 -19.14 3.79 -24.64
C GLY A 31 -18.28 2.69 -25.23
N MET A 32 -18.31 2.51 -26.56
CA MET A 32 -17.46 1.55 -27.26
C MET A 32 -15.97 1.86 -27.10
N THR A 33 -15.58 3.14 -27.11
CA THR A 33 -14.19 3.53 -26.84
C THR A 33 -13.78 3.09 -25.43
N GLU A 34 -14.61 3.36 -24.43
CA GLU A 34 -14.37 2.98 -23.04
C GLU A 34 -14.27 1.47 -22.85
N GLU A 35 -15.16 0.71 -23.48
CA GLU A 35 -15.13 -0.76 -23.41
C GLU A 35 -13.89 -1.36 -24.09
N LEU A 36 -13.45 -0.78 -25.22
CA LEU A 36 -12.20 -1.22 -25.86
C LEU A 36 -10.97 -0.92 -24.99
N ILE A 37 -10.93 0.26 -24.35
CA ILE A 37 -9.88 0.58 -23.37
C ILE A 37 -9.89 -0.47 -22.25
N SER A 38 -11.06 -0.74 -21.67
CA SER A 38 -11.21 -1.68 -20.56
C SER A 38 -10.82 -3.12 -20.94
N ALA A 39 -11.23 -3.58 -22.14
CA ALA A 39 -10.87 -4.91 -22.65
C ALA A 39 -9.36 -5.05 -22.88
N LEU A 40 -8.71 -4.03 -23.43
CA LEU A 40 -7.26 -4.03 -23.68
C LEU A 40 -6.45 -3.90 -22.38
N SER A 41 -6.92 -3.13 -21.40
CA SER A 41 -6.27 -2.98 -20.09
C SER A 41 -6.20 -4.28 -19.28
N ASN A 42 -7.04 -5.27 -19.61
CA ASN A 42 -7.00 -6.61 -18.99
C ASN A 42 -5.95 -7.55 -19.60
N VAL A 43 -5.26 -7.14 -20.67
CA VAL A 43 -4.20 -7.95 -21.28
C VAL A 43 -2.87 -7.61 -20.62
N SER A 44 -2.29 -8.57 -19.90
CA SER A 44 -0.98 -8.39 -19.28
C SER A 44 0.07 -8.10 -20.36
N GLY A 45 0.83 -7.03 -20.16
CA GLY A 45 1.83 -6.57 -21.14
C GLY A 45 1.31 -5.53 -22.13
N LEU A 46 0.06 -5.07 -22.01
CA LEU A 46 -0.39 -3.80 -22.58
C LEU A 46 -0.45 -2.74 -21.49
N ASN A 47 -0.07 -1.52 -21.85
CA ASN A 47 -0.24 -0.33 -21.01
C ASN A 47 -1.13 0.67 -21.76
N VAL A 48 -2.43 0.68 -21.44
CA VAL A 48 -3.43 1.43 -22.20
C VAL A 48 -3.69 2.78 -21.54
N ILE A 49 -3.54 3.86 -22.30
CA ILE A 49 -3.92 5.20 -21.88
C ILE A 49 -5.42 5.24 -21.64
N ALA A 50 -5.80 5.70 -20.46
CA ALA A 50 -7.17 5.72 -20.00
C ALA A 50 -8.06 6.70 -20.77
N ARG A 51 -9.38 6.50 -20.61
CA ARG A 51 -10.42 7.26 -21.29
C ARG A 51 -10.25 8.77 -21.11
N THR A 52 -10.05 9.27 -19.89
CA THR A 52 -10.01 10.72 -19.63
C THR A 52 -8.99 11.44 -20.51
N SER A 53 -7.79 10.88 -20.61
CA SER A 53 -6.72 11.38 -21.49
C SER A 53 -7.04 11.19 -22.97
N ALA A 54 -7.52 10.02 -23.37
CA ALA A 54 -7.90 9.78 -24.77
C ALA A 54 -8.97 10.77 -25.26
N MET A 55 -9.95 11.08 -24.42
CA MET A 55 -11.06 12.00 -24.75
C MET A 55 -10.61 13.44 -25.02
N LYS A 56 -9.41 13.84 -24.59
CA LYS A 56 -8.83 15.16 -24.93
C LYS A 56 -8.50 15.30 -26.42
N TYR A 57 -8.38 14.17 -27.13
CA TYR A 57 -8.09 14.13 -28.57
C TYR A 57 -9.35 14.00 -29.44
N ARG A 58 -10.55 14.09 -28.85
CA ARG A 58 -11.79 14.08 -29.63
C ARG A 58 -11.80 15.22 -30.64
N GLY A 59 -11.95 14.89 -31.92
CA GLY A 59 -11.98 15.88 -33.00
C GLY A 59 -10.70 16.71 -33.13
N ALA A 60 -9.59 16.26 -32.51
CA ALA A 60 -8.32 16.96 -32.61
C ALA A 60 -7.78 16.87 -34.05
N THR A 61 -7.17 17.96 -34.53
CA THR A 61 -6.51 18.03 -35.84
C THR A 61 -5.03 17.65 -35.78
N LYS A 62 -4.56 17.10 -34.64
CA LYS A 62 -3.17 16.70 -34.42
C LYS A 62 -2.84 15.44 -35.21
N SER A 63 -1.61 15.30 -35.68
CA SER A 63 -1.16 14.07 -36.34
C SER A 63 -0.96 12.94 -35.33
N VAL A 64 -0.96 11.69 -35.80
CA VAL A 64 -0.71 10.51 -34.96
C VAL A 64 0.65 10.62 -34.27
N ALA A 65 1.67 11.14 -34.95
CA ALA A 65 3.00 11.38 -34.37
C ALA A 65 3.04 12.47 -33.28
N GLU A 66 2.18 13.48 -33.35
CA GLU A 66 2.04 14.48 -32.29
C GLU A 66 1.42 13.88 -31.04
N ILE A 67 0.29 13.16 -31.21
CA ILE A 67 -0.39 12.46 -30.11
C ILE A 67 0.56 11.43 -29.48
N GLY A 68 1.31 10.71 -30.32
CA GLY A 68 2.32 9.74 -29.90
C GLY A 68 3.38 10.32 -28.96
N ARG A 69 3.87 11.53 -29.26
CA ARG A 69 4.86 12.23 -28.44
C ARG A 69 4.26 12.80 -27.15
N GLU A 70 3.06 13.38 -27.22
CA GLU A 70 2.41 13.97 -26.04
C GLU A 70 2.05 12.94 -24.97
N LEU A 71 1.57 11.76 -25.39
CA LEU A 71 1.20 10.67 -24.48
C LEU A 71 2.35 9.71 -24.18
N ASP A 72 3.51 9.89 -24.82
CA ASP A 72 4.66 8.97 -24.76
C ASP A 72 4.24 7.51 -25.06
N ILE A 73 3.59 7.32 -26.20
CA ILE A 73 3.09 6.02 -26.69
C ILE A 73 3.76 5.62 -28.01
N LYS A 74 3.71 4.32 -28.32
CA LYS A 74 4.24 3.78 -29.60
C LYS A 74 3.14 3.41 -30.57
N THR A 75 1.95 3.14 -30.08
CA THR A 75 0.86 2.63 -30.89
C THR A 75 -0.44 3.33 -30.56
N LEU A 76 -1.25 3.56 -31.56
CA LEU A 76 -2.54 4.21 -31.45
C LEU A 76 -3.60 3.37 -32.14
N LEU A 77 -4.76 3.21 -31.50
CA LEU A 77 -5.95 2.60 -32.10
C LEU A 77 -6.97 3.71 -32.36
N GLU A 78 -7.38 3.87 -33.61
CA GLU A 78 -8.46 4.79 -33.99
C GLU A 78 -9.51 4.08 -34.83
N GLY A 79 -10.66 4.72 -35.01
CA GLY A 79 -11.75 4.10 -35.73
C GLY A 79 -13.01 4.93 -35.79
N SER A 80 -14.05 4.34 -36.37
CA SER A 80 -15.37 4.92 -36.47
C SER A 80 -16.46 3.89 -36.18
N VAL A 81 -17.59 4.38 -35.68
CA VAL A 81 -18.78 3.59 -35.41
C VAL A 81 -19.96 4.19 -36.16
N ARG A 82 -20.70 3.34 -36.87
CA ARG A 82 -21.99 3.65 -37.46
C ARG A 82 -23.03 2.72 -36.88
N LYS A 83 -24.03 3.28 -36.21
CA LYS A 83 -25.20 2.55 -35.74
C LYS A 83 -26.42 2.97 -36.54
N ALA A 84 -27.21 1.97 -36.98
CA ALA A 84 -28.45 2.18 -37.72
C ALA A 84 -29.45 1.11 -37.32
N GLY A 85 -30.31 1.42 -36.34
CA GLY A 85 -31.20 0.44 -35.73
C GLY A 85 -30.38 -0.68 -35.05
N ASN A 86 -30.61 -1.92 -35.46
CA ASN A 86 -29.90 -3.10 -34.94
C ASN A 86 -28.57 -3.40 -35.64
N LYS A 87 -28.21 -2.67 -36.71
CA LYS A 87 -26.96 -2.90 -37.43
C LYS A 87 -25.87 -1.95 -36.96
N VAL A 88 -24.67 -2.49 -36.81
CA VAL A 88 -23.48 -1.74 -36.42
C VAL A 88 -22.34 -2.01 -37.40
N ARG A 89 -21.74 -0.92 -37.88
CA ARG A 89 -20.46 -0.97 -38.59
C ARG A 89 -19.39 -0.33 -37.72
N ILE A 90 -18.35 -1.10 -37.40
CA ILE A 90 -17.17 -0.63 -36.66
C ILE A 90 -15.96 -0.79 -37.56
N THR A 91 -15.22 0.29 -37.77
CA THR A 91 -13.92 0.26 -38.43
C THR A 91 -12.87 0.64 -37.42
N VAL A 92 -11.83 -0.18 -37.26
CA VAL A 92 -10.72 0.11 -36.36
C VAL A 92 -9.40 -0.14 -37.06
N GLN A 93 -8.40 0.68 -36.73
CA GLN A 93 -7.05 0.56 -37.24
C GLN A 93 -6.02 0.86 -36.15
N LEU A 94 -4.98 0.03 -36.12
CA LEU A 94 -3.85 0.12 -35.21
C LEU A 94 -2.66 0.68 -35.99
N ILE A 95 -2.12 1.79 -35.52
CA ILE A 95 -1.12 2.60 -36.21
C ILE A 95 0.14 2.71 -35.34
N ASP A 96 1.32 2.56 -35.94
CA ASP A 96 2.58 2.92 -35.28
C ASP A 96 2.70 4.45 -35.22
N ALA A 97 2.79 5.00 -34.02
CA ALA A 97 2.76 6.45 -33.85
C ALA A 97 4.02 7.17 -34.35
N ARG A 98 5.11 6.46 -34.65
CA ARG A 98 6.35 7.06 -35.15
C ARG A 98 6.44 7.04 -36.65
N SER A 99 6.12 5.91 -37.28
CA SER A 99 6.14 5.79 -38.74
C SER A 99 4.83 6.19 -39.40
N GLU A 100 3.74 6.32 -38.63
CA GLU A 100 2.36 6.49 -39.11
C GLU A 100 1.90 5.32 -40.02
N GLU A 101 2.59 4.17 -39.98
CA GLU A 101 2.22 2.98 -40.73
C GLU A 101 1.10 2.20 -40.04
N HIS A 102 0.21 1.63 -40.87
CA HIS A 102 -0.86 0.78 -40.39
C HIS A 102 -0.32 -0.61 -40.04
N LEU A 103 -0.36 -0.98 -38.76
CA LEU A 103 0.01 -2.30 -38.27
C LEU A 103 -1.09 -3.32 -38.52
N TRP A 104 -2.35 -2.88 -38.40
CA TRP A 104 -3.54 -3.70 -38.60
C TRP A 104 -4.76 -2.82 -38.83
N ALA A 105 -5.71 -3.26 -39.66
CA ALA A 105 -7.01 -2.62 -39.82
C ALA A 105 -8.10 -3.67 -40.06
N GLN A 106 -9.31 -3.40 -39.58
CA GLN A 106 -10.46 -4.28 -39.77
C GLN A 106 -11.76 -3.49 -39.77
N ALA A 107 -12.69 -3.91 -40.63
CA ALA A 107 -14.08 -3.48 -40.60
C ALA A 107 -14.98 -4.65 -40.19
N TYR A 108 -15.95 -4.34 -39.34
CA TYR A 108 -17.01 -5.24 -38.87
C TYR A 108 -18.34 -4.68 -39.36
N ASP A 109 -19.15 -5.52 -40.00
CA ASP A 109 -20.51 -5.19 -40.40
C ASP A 109 -21.40 -6.33 -39.91
N ARG A 110 -22.07 -6.08 -38.79
CA ARG A 110 -22.72 -7.09 -37.94
C ARG A 110 -23.96 -6.53 -37.26
N ASP A 111 -24.75 -7.43 -36.70
CA ASP A 111 -25.85 -7.04 -35.83
C ASP A 111 -25.30 -6.64 -34.45
N LEU A 112 -26.03 -5.77 -33.75
CA LEU A 112 -25.64 -5.25 -32.43
C LEU A 112 -25.57 -6.38 -31.38
N GLU A 113 -26.24 -7.50 -31.61
CA GLU A 113 -26.13 -8.72 -30.81
C GLU A 113 -24.71 -9.31 -30.82
N ASP A 114 -23.92 -9.09 -31.88
CA ASP A 114 -22.54 -9.56 -32.00
C ASP A 114 -21.52 -8.64 -31.31
N ILE A 115 -21.96 -7.53 -30.67
CA ILE A 115 -21.06 -6.45 -30.22
C ILE A 115 -19.94 -6.94 -29.30
N PHE A 116 -20.23 -7.89 -28.42
CA PHE A 116 -19.25 -8.45 -27.48
C PHE A 116 -18.23 -9.36 -28.17
N ALA A 117 -18.66 -10.09 -29.20
CA ALA A 117 -17.76 -10.89 -30.03
C ALA A 117 -16.82 -9.96 -30.81
N ILE A 118 -17.33 -8.80 -31.29
CA ILE A 118 -16.51 -7.78 -31.96
C ILE A 118 -15.47 -7.20 -31.00
N GLN A 119 -15.85 -6.79 -29.80
CA GLN A 119 -14.91 -6.26 -28.79
C GLN A 119 -13.81 -7.28 -28.45
N SER A 120 -14.21 -8.54 -28.23
CA SER A 120 -13.29 -9.63 -27.93
C SER A 120 -12.31 -9.90 -29.07
N ASP A 121 -12.80 -9.89 -30.32
CA ASP A 121 -11.96 -10.07 -31.51
C ASP A 121 -11.01 -8.89 -31.73
N ILE A 122 -11.46 -7.64 -31.52
CA ILE A 122 -10.60 -6.44 -31.59
C ILE A 122 -9.46 -6.57 -30.57
N ALA A 123 -9.77 -6.85 -29.30
CA ALA A 123 -8.76 -6.98 -28.25
C ALA A 123 -7.73 -8.09 -28.58
N GLN A 124 -8.18 -9.24 -29.07
CA GLN A 124 -7.32 -10.34 -29.49
C GLN A 124 -6.42 -9.97 -30.68
N ARG A 125 -6.95 -9.25 -31.67
CA ARG A 125 -6.20 -8.83 -32.85
C ARG A 125 -5.17 -7.77 -32.53
N VAL A 126 -5.50 -6.79 -31.68
CA VAL A 126 -4.56 -5.77 -31.21
C VAL A 126 -3.41 -6.44 -30.45
N ALA A 127 -3.70 -7.32 -29.49
CA ALA A 127 -2.65 -8.04 -28.76
C ALA A 127 -1.76 -8.87 -29.69
N ARG A 128 -2.36 -9.57 -30.68
CA ARG A 128 -1.61 -10.36 -31.67
C ARG A 128 -0.73 -9.47 -32.56
N ALA A 129 -1.23 -8.33 -33.04
CA ALA A 129 -0.47 -7.38 -33.83
C ALA A 129 0.74 -6.83 -33.06
N LEU A 130 0.56 -6.61 -31.75
CA LEU A 130 1.60 -6.18 -30.82
C LEU A 130 2.45 -7.34 -30.28
N ARG A 131 2.25 -8.58 -30.76
CA ARG A 131 2.98 -9.78 -30.31
C ARG A 131 2.92 -9.99 -28.78
N VAL A 132 1.81 -9.59 -28.16
CA VAL A 132 1.50 -9.85 -26.75
C VAL A 132 0.66 -11.11 -26.64
N GLN A 133 1.05 -12.02 -25.74
CA GLN A 133 0.31 -13.26 -25.52
C GLN A 133 -0.82 -13.03 -24.52
N ILE A 134 -2.06 -13.25 -24.96
CA ILE A 134 -3.22 -13.27 -24.07
C ILE A 134 -3.29 -14.65 -23.40
N VAL A 135 -3.22 -14.70 -22.07
CA VAL A 135 -3.39 -15.95 -21.33
C VAL A 135 -4.87 -16.32 -21.18
N ARG A 136 -5.15 -17.60 -20.90
CA ARG A 136 -6.54 -18.11 -20.81
C ARG A 136 -7.44 -17.32 -19.85
N ARG A 137 -6.88 -16.86 -18.73
CA ARG A 137 -7.61 -16.07 -17.73
C ARG A 137 -8.07 -14.72 -18.29
N GLU A 138 -7.20 -14.04 -19.04
CA GLU A 138 -7.48 -12.73 -19.64
C GLU A 138 -8.51 -12.85 -20.76
N LYS A 139 -8.36 -13.87 -21.61
CA LYS A 139 -9.35 -14.17 -22.65
C LYS A 139 -10.75 -14.35 -22.05
N ARG A 140 -10.85 -15.12 -20.96
CA ARG A 140 -12.11 -15.32 -20.26
C ARG A 140 -12.66 -14.03 -19.63
N ALA A 141 -11.80 -13.18 -19.08
CA ALA A 141 -12.21 -11.90 -18.51
C ALA A 141 -12.78 -10.94 -19.58
N ILE A 142 -12.23 -10.97 -20.80
CA ILE A 142 -12.76 -10.20 -21.93
C ILE A 142 -14.13 -10.75 -22.37
N GLU A 143 -14.27 -12.07 -22.47
CA GLU A 143 -15.50 -12.72 -22.94
C GLU A 143 -16.66 -12.67 -21.92
N GLN A 144 -16.38 -12.72 -20.61
CA GLN A 144 -17.42 -12.80 -19.56
C GLN A 144 -18.02 -11.46 -19.14
N ARG A 145 -17.47 -10.33 -19.62
CA ARG A 145 -18.01 -8.98 -19.35
C ARG A 145 -19.32 -8.68 -20.09
N ALA A 146 -19.66 -9.52 -21.06
CA ALA A 146 -20.84 -9.36 -21.89
C ALA A 146 -22.16 -9.70 -21.16
N THR A 147 -23.17 -8.85 -21.30
CA THR A 147 -24.57 -9.27 -21.11
C THR A 147 -25.07 -9.90 -22.41
N GLY A 148 -25.93 -10.91 -22.32
CA GLY A 148 -26.64 -11.42 -23.51
C GLY A 148 -27.76 -10.48 -23.99
N VAL A 149 -28.05 -9.40 -23.25
CA VAL A 149 -29.19 -8.52 -23.46
C VAL A 149 -28.72 -7.16 -23.98
N VAL A 150 -28.86 -6.94 -25.28
CA VAL A 150 -28.43 -5.71 -25.99
C VAL A 150 -29.04 -4.44 -25.41
N GLU A 151 -30.31 -4.48 -24.98
CA GLU A 151 -30.97 -3.33 -24.35
C GLU A 151 -30.30 -2.93 -23.03
N ALA A 152 -29.95 -3.90 -22.18
CA ALA A 152 -29.25 -3.66 -20.93
C ALA A 152 -27.86 -3.05 -21.18
N TYR A 153 -27.15 -3.55 -22.18
CA TYR A 153 -25.86 -3.01 -22.61
C TYR A 153 -25.96 -1.56 -23.09
N THR A 154 -26.94 -1.25 -23.94
CA THR A 154 -27.15 0.11 -24.46
C THR A 154 -27.45 1.10 -23.33
N ARG A 155 -28.25 0.69 -22.36
CA ARG A 155 -28.55 1.49 -21.16
C ARG A 155 -27.32 1.70 -20.29
N TYR A 156 -26.52 0.66 -20.09
CA TYR A 156 -25.24 0.76 -19.38
C TYR A 156 -24.29 1.77 -20.05
N LEU A 157 -24.11 1.74 -21.37
CA LEU A 157 -23.26 2.69 -22.08
C LEU A 157 -23.76 4.14 -21.92
N LYS A 158 -25.07 4.36 -21.97
CA LYS A 158 -25.66 5.68 -21.66
C LYS A 158 -25.35 6.10 -20.23
N GLY A 159 -25.48 5.19 -19.27
CA GLY A 159 -25.12 5.44 -17.87
C GLY A 159 -23.65 5.83 -17.71
N ARG A 160 -22.72 5.13 -18.36
CA ARG A 160 -21.29 5.48 -18.35
C ARG A 160 -21.03 6.85 -18.99
N HIS A 161 -21.68 7.15 -20.11
CA HIS A 161 -21.56 8.45 -20.76
C HIS A 161 -21.99 9.60 -19.82
N GLU A 162 -23.14 9.47 -19.16
CA GLU A 162 -23.65 10.46 -18.21
C GLU A 162 -22.80 10.55 -16.93
N TRP A 163 -22.35 9.42 -16.39
CA TRP A 163 -21.47 9.37 -15.22
C TRP A 163 -20.16 10.14 -15.47
N ASN A 164 -19.59 10.01 -16.66
CA ASN A 164 -18.37 10.70 -17.08
C ASN A 164 -18.51 12.24 -17.17
N LYS A 165 -19.72 12.81 -17.16
CA LYS A 165 -19.92 14.27 -17.11
C LYS A 165 -19.60 14.87 -15.74
N ARG A 166 -19.58 14.04 -14.68
CA ARG A 166 -19.20 14.44 -13.30
C ARG A 166 -20.02 15.61 -12.73
N SER A 167 -21.26 15.79 -13.19
CA SER A 167 -22.20 16.78 -12.66
C SER A 167 -23.28 16.09 -11.83
N ARG A 168 -23.97 16.86 -10.98
CA ARG A 168 -25.12 16.37 -10.20
C ARG A 168 -26.15 15.70 -11.12
N ASP A 169 -26.65 16.44 -12.10
CA ASP A 169 -27.66 15.94 -13.05
C ASP A 169 -27.16 14.73 -13.85
N GLY A 170 -25.88 14.73 -14.24
CA GLY A 170 -25.28 13.61 -14.97
C GLY A 170 -25.22 12.33 -14.14
N LEU A 171 -24.90 12.43 -12.84
CA LEU A 171 -24.92 11.27 -11.94
C LEU A 171 -26.34 10.74 -11.71
N ASP A 172 -27.33 11.62 -11.58
CA ASP A 172 -28.73 11.22 -11.39
C ASP A 172 -29.27 10.50 -12.63
N VAL A 173 -28.98 11.02 -13.83
CA VAL A 173 -29.33 10.35 -15.09
C VAL A 173 -28.56 9.03 -15.23
N ALA A 174 -27.29 8.98 -14.85
CA ALA A 174 -26.50 7.74 -14.90
C ALA A 174 -27.10 6.64 -14.04
N ILE A 175 -27.51 6.96 -12.80
CA ILE A 175 -28.20 6.03 -11.90
C ILE A 175 -29.45 5.46 -12.57
N GLY A 176 -30.31 6.34 -13.10
CA GLY A 176 -31.53 5.90 -13.78
C GLY A 176 -31.27 5.02 -15.02
N GLN A 177 -30.18 5.27 -15.78
CA GLN A 177 -29.81 4.39 -16.89
C GLN A 177 -29.30 3.02 -16.42
N PHE A 178 -28.52 2.97 -15.34
CA PHE A 178 -28.05 1.69 -14.79
C PHE A 178 -29.20 0.89 -14.16
N GLU A 179 -30.15 1.54 -13.48
CA GLU A 179 -31.37 0.89 -12.98
C GLU A 179 -32.19 0.30 -14.13
N GLN A 180 -32.40 1.07 -15.21
CA GLN A 180 -33.07 0.56 -16.42
C GLN A 180 -32.28 -0.57 -17.10
N ALA A 181 -30.95 -0.60 -17.00
CA ALA A 181 -30.17 -1.74 -17.48
C ALA A 181 -30.49 -3.00 -16.66
N LEU A 182 -30.62 -2.86 -15.34
CA LEU A 182 -30.93 -3.97 -14.42
C LEU A 182 -32.39 -4.44 -14.50
N GLU A 183 -33.32 -3.58 -14.91
CA GLU A 183 -34.69 -4.00 -15.26
C GLU A 183 -34.70 -4.96 -16.46
N LYS A 184 -33.74 -4.81 -17.38
CA LYS A 184 -33.60 -5.64 -18.58
C LYS A 184 -32.77 -6.90 -18.34
N ASP A 185 -31.73 -6.79 -17.52
CA ASP A 185 -30.91 -7.92 -17.08
C ASP A 185 -30.51 -7.74 -15.61
N ALA A 186 -31.29 -8.34 -14.72
CA ALA A 186 -31.09 -8.28 -13.27
C ALA A 186 -29.80 -8.99 -12.80
N SER A 187 -29.11 -9.72 -13.69
CA SER A 187 -27.86 -10.39 -13.41
C SER A 187 -26.64 -9.69 -14.01
N TYR A 188 -26.79 -8.47 -14.54
CA TYR A 188 -25.72 -7.76 -15.23
C TYR A 188 -24.73 -7.07 -14.27
N PRO A 189 -23.51 -7.62 -14.04
CA PRO A 189 -22.63 -7.14 -12.98
C PRO A 189 -22.05 -5.74 -13.26
N LEU A 190 -21.82 -5.37 -14.52
CA LEU A 190 -21.30 -4.04 -14.88
C LEU A 190 -22.30 -2.92 -14.58
N ALA A 191 -23.60 -3.16 -14.71
CA ALA A 191 -24.62 -2.17 -14.34
C ALA A 191 -24.64 -1.93 -12.82
N TYR A 192 -24.49 -2.99 -12.01
CA TYR A 192 -24.28 -2.85 -10.57
C TYR A 192 -22.99 -2.09 -10.23
N SER A 193 -21.88 -2.38 -10.92
CA SER A 193 -20.64 -1.62 -10.74
C SER A 193 -20.81 -0.14 -11.11
N GLY A 194 -21.56 0.16 -12.18
CA GLY A 194 -21.89 1.52 -12.58
C GLY A 194 -22.73 2.27 -11.53
N LEU A 195 -23.71 1.60 -10.92
CA LEU A 195 -24.46 2.15 -9.78
C LEU A 195 -23.55 2.44 -8.59
N ALA A 196 -22.64 1.51 -8.26
CA ALA A 196 -21.68 1.70 -7.19
C ALA A 196 -20.82 2.95 -7.41
N ASP A 197 -20.25 3.08 -8.62
CA ASP A 197 -19.43 4.24 -9.02
C ASP A 197 -20.23 5.55 -8.95
N ALA A 198 -21.49 5.54 -9.41
CA ALA A 198 -22.33 6.73 -9.44
C ALA A 198 -22.74 7.21 -8.04
N TYR A 199 -23.20 6.31 -7.18
CA TYR A 199 -23.53 6.64 -5.79
C TYR A 199 -22.28 7.06 -5.00
N ALA A 200 -21.15 6.38 -5.17
CA ALA A 200 -19.90 6.78 -4.53
C ALA A 200 -19.45 8.17 -5.00
N SER A 201 -19.60 8.49 -6.29
CA SER A 201 -19.30 9.82 -6.84
C SER A 201 -20.22 10.90 -6.28
N GLN A 202 -21.52 10.62 -6.07
CA GLN A 202 -22.43 11.57 -5.43
C GLN A 202 -21.96 11.94 -4.02
N ALA A 203 -21.46 10.97 -3.24
CA ALA A 203 -20.92 11.22 -1.91
C ALA A 203 -19.56 11.96 -1.93
N LEU A 204 -18.66 11.57 -2.84
CA LEU A 204 -17.32 12.17 -2.95
C LEU A 204 -17.35 13.61 -3.46
N PHE A 205 -18.26 13.93 -4.38
CA PHE A 205 -18.45 15.28 -4.91
C PHE A 205 -19.43 16.10 -4.07
N GLU A 206 -19.85 15.58 -2.91
CA GLU A 206 -20.74 16.26 -1.96
C GLU A 206 -22.10 16.64 -2.57
N PHE A 207 -22.53 15.91 -3.61
CA PHE A 207 -23.86 16.09 -4.18
C PHE A 207 -24.95 15.41 -3.35
N ALA A 208 -24.60 14.40 -2.55
CA ALA A 208 -25.50 13.77 -1.58
C ALA A 208 -24.79 13.50 -0.25
N PRO A 209 -25.52 13.44 0.87
CA PRO A 209 -24.95 13.05 2.15
C PRO A 209 -24.31 11.65 2.10
N PRO A 210 -23.11 11.44 2.70
CA PRO A 210 -22.43 10.14 2.77
C PRO A 210 -23.33 9.00 3.26
N LYS A 211 -24.16 9.27 4.29
CA LYS A 211 -25.10 8.30 4.89
C LYS A 211 -26.20 7.82 3.95
N GLU A 212 -26.50 8.55 2.88
CA GLU A 212 -27.53 8.17 1.91
C GLU A 212 -26.92 7.46 0.71
N ALA A 213 -25.78 7.96 0.23
CA ALA A 213 -25.16 7.51 -1.00
C ALA A 213 -24.23 6.30 -0.80
N PHE A 214 -23.34 6.30 0.20
CA PHE A 214 -22.40 5.19 0.39
C PHE A 214 -23.05 3.84 0.69
N PRO A 215 -24.13 3.74 1.49
CA PRO A 215 -24.82 2.46 1.68
C PRO A 215 -25.38 1.87 0.37
N LYS A 216 -25.90 2.72 -0.53
CA LYS A 216 -26.35 2.29 -1.86
C LYS A 216 -25.18 1.86 -2.74
N ALA A 217 -24.08 2.62 -2.70
CA ALA A 217 -22.84 2.25 -3.39
C ALA A 217 -22.31 0.89 -2.92
N LYS A 218 -22.33 0.65 -1.60
CA LYS A 218 -21.93 -0.61 -0.98
C LYS A 218 -22.74 -1.79 -1.50
N ALA A 219 -24.07 -1.68 -1.41
CA ALA A 219 -24.98 -2.74 -1.83
C ALA A 219 -24.81 -3.08 -3.32
N ALA A 220 -24.64 -2.05 -4.16
CA ALA A 220 -24.39 -2.25 -5.58
C ALA A 220 -23.02 -2.91 -5.84
N ALA A 221 -21.95 -2.47 -5.17
CA ALA A 221 -20.61 -3.05 -5.31
C ALA A 221 -20.56 -4.51 -4.84
N GLU A 222 -21.13 -4.81 -3.68
CA GLU A 222 -21.23 -6.18 -3.15
C GLU A 222 -22.04 -7.08 -4.09
N ARG A 223 -23.13 -6.56 -4.68
CA ARG A 223 -23.92 -7.31 -5.65
C ARG A 223 -23.16 -7.56 -6.96
N ALA A 224 -22.40 -6.58 -7.45
CA ALA A 224 -21.54 -6.75 -8.62
C ALA A 224 -20.48 -7.84 -8.37
N ILE A 225 -19.82 -7.83 -7.20
CA ILE A 225 -18.80 -8.83 -6.83
C ILE A 225 -19.42 -10.22 -6.65
N GLN A 226 -20.63 -10.33 -6.10
CA GLN A 226 -21.34 -11.62 -6.00
C GLN A 226 -21.65 -12.24 -7.37
N LEU A 227 -21.92 -11.40 -8.37
CA LEU A 227 -22.20 -11.83 -9.74
C LEU A 227 -20.89 -12.11 -10.51
N ASP A 228 -19.87 -11.28 -10.35
CA ASP A 228 -18.53 -11.48 -10.90
C ASP A 228 -17.43 -10.87 -10.01
N ASP A 229 -16.67 -11.73 -9.34
CA ASP A 229 -15.56 -11.39 -8.43
C ASP A 229 -14.26 -10.98 -9.13
N ARG A 230 -14.34 -10.76 -10.45
CA ARG A 230 -13.22 -10.35 -11.31
C ARG A 230 -13.30 -8.90 -11.76
N LEU A 231 -14.33 -8.16 -11.36
CA LEU A 231 -14.49 -6.76 -11.69
C LEU A 231 -13.64 -5.86 -10.78
N ALA A 232 -12.52 -5.38 -11.32
CA ALA A 232 -11.64 -4.44 -10.61
C ALA A 232 -12.37 -3.14 -10.24
N GLU A 233 -13.32 -2.69 -11.07
CA GLU A 233 -14.17 -1.53 -10.83
C GLU A 233 -15.02 -1.71 -9.57
N ALA A 234 -15.68 -2.87 -9.42
CA ALA A 234 -16.52 -3.17 -8.27
C ALA A 234 -15.72 -3.28 -6.97
N HIS A 235 -14.56 -3.95 -7.01
CA HIS A 235 -13.63 -4.00 -5.88
C HIS A 235 -13.10 -2.61 -5.51
N THR A 236 -12.79 -1.75 -6.50
CA THR A 236 -12.36 -0.37 -6.24
C THR A 236 -13.46 0.44 -5.54
N SER A 237 -14.70 0.32 -6.01
CA SER A 237 -15.85 1.01 -5.39
C SER A 237 -16.16 0.50 -3.99
N LEU A 238 -16.06 -0.82 -3.74
CA LEU A 238 -16.22 -1.36 -2.38
C LEU A 238 -15.07 -0.91 -1.46
N GLY A 239 -13.83 -0.91 -1.94
CA GLY A 239 -12.68 -0.38 -1.21
C GLY A 239 -12.85 1.08 -0.83
N LEU A 240 -13.36 1.89 -1.77
CA LEU A 240 -13.68 3.29 -1.53
C LEU A 240 -14.75 3.47 -0.44
N VAL A 241 -15.83 2.69 -0.45
CA VAL A 241 -16.86 2.73 0.60
C VAL A 241 -16.28 2.34 1.96
N ARG A 242 -15.51 1.24 2.01
CA ARG A 242 -14.87 0.77 3.25
C ARG A 242 -13.92 1.83 3.83
N PHE A 243 -13.17 2.51 2.94
CA PHE A 243 -12.25 3.58 3.27
C PHE A 243 -12.97 4.86 3.75
N GLN A 244 -13.89 5.39 2.94
CA GLN A 244 -14.47 6.73 3.15
C GLN A 244 -15.61 6.75 4.16
N TYR A 245 -16.35 5.65 4.29
CA TYR A 245 -17.59 5.61 5.05
C TYR A 245 -17.53 4.65 6.23
N ASP A 246 -17.23 3.38 5.99
CA ASP A 246 -17.25 2.36 7.05
C ASP A 246 -16.10 2.56 8.05
N TRP A 247 -14.98 3.13 7.59
CA TRP A 247 -13.70 3.18 8.29
C TRP A 247 -13.13 1.78 8.58
N ASP A 248 -13.40 0.85 7.68
CA ASP A 248 -12.79 -0.48 7.66
C ASP A 248 -11.47 -0.41 6.87
N TRP A 249 -10.43 0.09 7.53
CA TRP A 249 -9.13 0.35 6.90
C TRP A 249 -8.48 -0.89 6.30
N ASN A 250 -8.55 -2.02 7.01
CA ASN A 250 -7.98 -3.29 6.54
C ASN A 250 -8.77 -3.87 5.37
N GLY A 251 -10.11 -3.85 5.47
CA GLY A 251 -10.97 -4.28 4.37
C GLY A 251 -10.76 -3.42 3.13
N ALA A 252 -10.68 -2.10 3.28
CA ALA A 252 -10.41 -1.18 2.18
C ALA A 252 -9.10 -1.49 1.44
N GLU A 253 -8.00 -1.67 2.17
CA GLU A 253 -6.71 -2.05 1.55
C GLU A 253 -6.80 -3.39 0.82
N GLY A 254 -7.50 -4.37 1.40
CA GLY A 254 -7.74 -5.66 0.76
C GLY A 254 -8.46 -5.53 -0.59
N GLU A 255 -9.52 -4.72 -0.64
CA GLU A 255 -10.28 -4.49 -1.87
C GLU A 255 -9.47 -3.73 -2.93
N PHE A 256 -8.71 -2.70 -2.55
CA PHE A 256 -7.86 -1.96 -3.49
C PHE A 256 -6.75 -2.84 -4.08
N ARG A 257 -6.09 -3.67 -3.25
CA ARG A 257 -5.10 -4.64 -3.73
C ARG A 257 -5.74 -5.66 -4.65
N ARG A 258 -6.93 -6.17 -4.30
CA ARG A 258 -7.67 -7.10 -5.15
C ARG A 258 -8.02 -6.48 -6.51
N ALA A 259 -8.45 -5.22 -6.55
CA ALA A 259 -8.71 -4.52 -7.80
C ALA A 259 -7.45 -4.43 -8.68
N LEU A 260 -6.29 -4.10 -8.11
CA LEU A 260 -5.04 -4.00 -8.84
C LEU A 260 -4.44 -5.37 -9.23
N ASP A 261 -4.71 -6.43 -8.46
CA ASP A 261 -4.38 -7.81 -8.84
C ASP A 261 -5.23 -8.31 -10.03
N LEU A 262 -6.46 -7.80 -10.15
CA LEU A 262 -7.38 -8.12 -11.24
C LEU A 262 -7.04 -7.33 -12.50
N ALA A 263 -6.79 -6.03 -12.36
CA ALA A 263 -6.48 -5.12 -13.44
C ALA A 263 -5.34 -4.15 -13.04
N PRO A 264 -4.07 -4.55 -13.23
CA PRO A 264 -2.92 -3.70 -12.92
C PRO A 264 -2.89 -2.40 -13.74
N GLY A 265 -3.60 -2.34 -14.86
CA GLY A 265 -3.73 -1.15 -15.71
C GLY A 265 -4.91 -0.25 -15.35
N TYR A 266 -5.55 -0.40 -14.18
CA TYR A 266 -6.75 0.36 -13.81
C TYR A 266 -6.40 1.67 -13.07
N PRO A 267 -6.52 2.85 -13.71
CA PRO A 267 -6.03 4.11 -13.13
C PRO A 267 -6.78 4.52 -11.87
N SER A 268 -8.10 4.34 -11.84
CA SER A 268 -8.93 4.68 -10.67
C SER A 268 -8.59 3.80 -9.46
N GLY A 269 -8.26 2.52 -9.68
CA GLY A 269 -7.77 1.63 -8.62
C GLY A 269 -6.49 2.17 -7.99
N HIS A 270 -5.52 2.58 -8.82
CA HIS A 270 -4.27 3.20 -8.35
C HIS A 270 -4.52 4.53 -7.63
N GLN A 271 -5.38 5.39 -8.18
CA GLN A 271 -5.72 6.68 -7.58
C GLN A 271 -6.34 6.52 -6.19
N PHE A 272 -7.40 5.70 -6.07
CA PHE A 272 -8.09 5.54 -4.79
C PHE A 272 -7.25 4.76 -3.77
N TYR A 273 -6.40 3.83 -4.22
CA TYR A 273 -5.44 3.20 -3.31
C TYR A 273 -4.40 4.21 -2.79
N ALA A 274 -3.92 5.11 -3.64
CA ALA A 274 -3.05 6.21 -3.20
C ALA A 274 -3.76 7.14 -2.20
N ASP A 275 -5.06 7.41 -2.41
CA ASP A 275 -5.88 8.21 -1.50
C ASP A 275 -6.08 7.56 -0.12
N PHE A 276 -6.17 6.24 -0.08
CA PHE A 276 -6.14 5.45 1.14
C PHE A 276 -4.76 5.48 1.80
N LEU A 277 -3.70 5.18 1.05
CA LEU A 277 -2.32 5.12 1.56
C LEU A 277 -1.87 6.44 2.18
N LYS A 278 -2.24 7.57 1.56
CA LYS A 278 -1.92 8.89 2.12
C LYS A 278 -2.70 9.15 3.42
N ALA A 279 -3.94 8.68 3.57
CA ALA A 279 -4.69 8.76 4.83
C ALA A 279 -4.00 7.95 5.95
N MET A 280 -3.40 6.82 5.59
CA MET A 280 -2.60 5.98 6.50
C MET A 280 -1.18 6.51 6.74
N GLY A 281 -0.81 7.69 6.21
CA GLY A 281 0.53 8.26 6.34
C GLY A 281 1.62 7.54 5.52
N ARG A 282 1.25 6.58 4.66
CA ARG A 282 2.15 5.80 3.80
C ARG A 282 2.45 6.57 2.51
N PHE A 283 3.06 7.75 2.65
CA PHE A 283 3.17 8.73 1.59
C PHE A 283 4.02 8.28 0.39
N GLU A 284 5.13 7.59 0.61
CA GLU A 284 5.97 7.12 -0.50
C GLU A 284 5.24 6.08 -1.37
N GLU A 285 4.49 5.17 -0.74
CA GLU A 285 3.63 4.23 -1.45
C GLU A 285 2.48 4.95 -2.17
N ALA A 286 1.88 5.96 -1.54
CA ALA A 286 0.86 6.79 -2.17
C ALA A 286 1.40 7.54 -3.40
N ILE A 287 2.62 8.09 -3.33
CA ILE A 287 3.28 8.74 -4.48
C ILE A 287 3.50 7.71 -5.60
N ALA A 288 3.96 6.50 -5.29
CA ALA A 288 4.18 5.46 -6.29
C ALA A 288 2.87 5.04 -6.99
N GLN A 289 1.80 4.83 -6.22
CA GLN A 289 0.48 4.48 -6.75
C GLN A 289 -0.11 5.63 -7.59
N MET A 290 -0.07 6.87 -7.09
CA MET A 290 -0.55 8.04 -7.84
C MET A 290 0.28 8.30 -9.11
N SER A 291 1.59 8.06 -9.07
CA SER A 291 2.45 8.16 -10.27
C SER A 291 2.08 7.09 -11.30
N SER A 292 1.69 5.89 -10.86
CA SER A 292 1.20 4.82 -11.74
C SER A 292 -0.13 5.23 -12.38
N ALA A 293 -1.06 5.80 -11.60
CA ALA A 293 -2.29 6.37 -12.12
C ALA A 293 -2.02 7.48 -13.16
N GLN A 294 -1.04 8.35 -12.92
CA GLN A 294 -0.65 9.43 -13.84
C GLN A 294 -0.02 8.89 -15.14
N GLN A 295 0.73 7.78 -15.08
CA GLN A 295 1.23 7.13 -16.29
C GLN A 295 0.11 6.53 -17.13
N LEU A 296 -0.91 5.99 -16.48
CA LEU A 296 -2.08 5.41 -17.15
C LEU A 296 -3.06 6.48 -17.67
N ASP A 297 -3.18 7.61 -16.99
CA ASP A 297 -4.11 8.70 -17.35
C ASP A 297 -3.45 10.09 -17.21
N PRO A 298 -2.48 10.42 -18.07
CA PRO A 298 -1.59 11.58 -17.91
C PRO A 298 -2.28 12.94 -17.96
N LEU A 299 -3.40 13.06 -18.67
CA LEU A 299 -4.18 14.30 -18.81
C LEU A 299 -5.39 14.35 -17.87
N SER A 300 -5.51 13.40 -16.92
CA SER A 300 -6.55 13.47 -15.89
C SER A 300 -6.23 14.53 -14.87
N MET A 301 -7.05 15.58 -14.84
CA MET A 301 -6.91 16.67 -13.89
C MET A 301 -7.09 16.20 -12.43
N SER A 302 -7.96 15.21 -12.20
CA SER A 302 -8.17 14.62 -10.87
C SER A 302 -6.91 13.89 -10.37
N ILE A 303 -6.23 13.13 -11.23
CA ILE A 303 -5.01 12.40 -10.85
C ILE A 303 -3.84 13.37 -10.66
N ASN A 304 -3.69 14.34 -11.56
CA ASN A 304 -2.62 15.33 -11.47
C ASN A 304 -2.72 16.19 -10.20
N THR A 305 -3.92 16.62 -9.82
CA THR A 305 -4.16 17.32 -8.55
C THR A 305 -4.11 16.38 -7.34
N GLY A 306 -4.46 15.10 -7.51
CA GLY A 306 -4.29 14.06 -6.50
C GLY A 306 -2.84 13.89 -6.05
N LEU A 307 -1.87 13.90 -6.98
CA LEU A 307 -0.45 13.86 -6.66
C LEU A 307 0.00 15.10 -5.86
N GLY A 308 -0.48 16.28 -6.24
CA GLY A 308 -0.27 17.50 -5.47
C GLY A 308 -0.79 17.39 -4.04
N HIS A 309 -1.93 16.71 -3.85
CA HIS A 309 -2.51 16.49 -2.52
C HIS A 309 -1.67 15.55 -1.67
N VAL A 310 -1.12 14.47 -2.25
CA VAL A 310 -0.18 13.57 -1.53
C VAL A 310 1.08 14.34 -1.10
N LEU A 311 1.64 15.16 -2.00
CA LEU A 311 2.81 16.00 -1.70
C LEU A 311 2.51 17.02 -0.59
N TYR A 312 1.32 17.62 -0.60
CA TYR A 312 0.86 18.53 0.45
C TYR A 312 0.75 17.83 1.82
N LEU A 313 0.04 16.69 1.89
CA LEU A 313 -0.16 15.97 3.16
C LEU A 313 1.18 15.44 3.70
N SER A 314 2.10 15.04 2.82
CA SER A 314 3.47 14.65 3.18
C SER A 314 4.42 15.82 3.46
N ARG A 315 3.90 17.06 3.56
CA ARG A 315 4.64 18.29 3.90
C ARG A 315 5.67 18.74 2.86
N GLN A 316 5.60 18.23 1.64
CA GLN A 316 6.48 18.60 0.53
C GLN A 316 5.90 19.78 -0.26
N TYR A 317 5.75 20.92 0.41
CA TYR A 317 4.97 22.05 -0.09
C TYR A 317 5.48 22.65 -1.40
N ASP A 318 6.80 22.78 -1.59
CA ASP A 318 7.36 23.31 -2.84
C ASP A 318 7.05 22.40 -4.03
N ARG A 319 7.16 21.08 -3.83
CA ARG A 319 6.81 20.09 -4.86
C ARG A 319 5.31 20.09 -5.14
N ALA A 320 4.48 20.26 -4.11
CA ALA A 320 3.04 20.39 -4.28
C ALA A 320 2.69 21.61 -5.14
N ILE A 321 3.29 22.78 -4.85
CA ILE A 321 3.13 24.02 -5.64
C ILE A 321 3.57 23.81 -7.09
N GLU A 322 4.70 23.15 -7.33
CA GLU A 322 5.12 22.84 -8.71
C GLU A 322 4.09 21.94 -9.41
N GLN A 323 3.57 20.93 -8.70
CA GLN A 323 2.66 19.95 -9.27
C GLN A 323 1.31 20.55 -9.65
N TYR A 324 0.64 21.35 -8.81
CA TYR A 324 -0.60 21.97 -9.29
C TYR A 324 -0.37 23.14 -10.27
N ARG A 325 0.86 23.69 -10.38
CA ARG A 325 1.15 24.67 -11.44
C ARG A 325 1.05 24.00 -12.79
N LYS A 326 1.65 22.81 -12.91
CA LYS A 326 1.54 21.97 -14.12
C LYS A 326 0.09 21.62 -14.46
N ALA A 327 -0.76 21.41 -13.45
CA ALA A 327 -2.18 21.19 -13.68
C ALA A 327 -2.84 22.45 -14.28
N LEU A 328 -2.59 23.63 -13.72
CA LEU A 328 -3.13 24.89 -14.24
C LEU A 328 -2.55 25.29 -15.60
N ASP A 329 -1.31 24.88 -15.92
CA ASP A 329 -0.74 25.05 -17.26
C ASP A 329 -1.52 24.25 -18.32
N VAL A 330 -2.15 23.13 -17.93
CA VAL A 330 -3.00 22.31 -18.80
C VAL A 330 -4.43 22.87 -18.89
N ASP A 331 -4.99 23.28 -17.75
CA ASP A 331 -6.33 23.88 -17.68
C ASP A 331 -6.38 24.99 -16.61
N PRO A 332 -6.22 26.25 -17.03
CA PRO A 332 -6.31 27.40 -16.12
C PRO A 332 -7.68 27.59 -15.48
N GLY A 333 -8.73 26.95 -15.99
CA GLY A 333 -10.09 27.04 -15.45
C GLY A 333 -10.41 25.95 -14.42
N PHE A 334 -9.46 25.06 -14.11
CA PHE A 334 -9.73 23.91 -13.25
C PHE A 334 -9.85 24.31 -11.78
N VAL A 335 -11.08 24.54 -11.33
CA VAL A 335 -11.46 24.98 -9.97
C VAL A 335 -10.70 24.25 -8.87
N GLN A 336 -10.64 22.91 -8.93
CA GLN A 336 -10.01 22.12 -7.89
C GLN A 336 -8.50 22.39 -7.78
N ALA A 337 -7.80 22.64 -8.88
CA ALA A 337 -6.37 22.98 -8.79
C ALA A 337 -6.17 24.29 -8.00
N HIS A 338 -6.95 25.33 -8.28
CA HIS A 338 -6.91 26.59 -7.52
C HIS A 338 -7.26 26.41 -6.03
N LEU A 339 -8.29 25.61 -5.70
CA LEU A 339 -8.64 25.30 -4.30
C LEU A 339 -7.50 24.62 -3.55
N TRP A 340 -6.88 23.63 -4.18
CA TRP A 340 -5.81 22.87 -3.56
C TRP A 340 -4.47 23.61 -3.55
N PHE A 341 -4.30 24.60 -4.43
CA PHE A 341 -3.13 25.47 -4.49
C PHE A 341 -2.97 26.42 -3.32
N GLY A 342 -4.08 26.96 -2.82
CA GLY A 342 -4.02 27.83 -1.64
C GLY A 342 -3.42 27.12 -0.42
N ARG A 343 -3.65 25.82 -0.27
CA ARG A 343 -3.25 25.04 0.92
C ARG A 343 -1.74 25.02 1.20
N PRO A 344 -0.85 24.62 0.25
CA PRO A 344 0.59 24.67 0.50
C PRO A 344 1.10 26.11 0.72
N TYR A 345 0.54 27.12 0.05
CA TYR A 345 0.90 28.52 0.32
C TYR A 345 0.55 28.94 1.75
N LEU A 346 -0.66 28.59 2.25
CA LEU A 346 -1.04 28.83 3.65
C LEU A 346 -0.03 28.21 4.63
N GLN A 347 0.39 26.98 4.37
CA GLN A 347 1.36 26.29 5.24
C GLN A 347 2.76 26.90 5.20
N LYS A 348 3.11 27.61 4.12
CA LYS A 348 4.35 28.38 4.02
C LYS A 348 4.23 29.82 4.56
N GLY A 349 3.06 30.22 5.06
CA GLY A 349 2.79 31.59 5.50
C GLY A 349 2.62 32.60 4.35
N MET A 350 2.48 32.13 3.11
CA MET A 350 2.27 32.95 1.91
C MET A 350 0.77 33.25 1.75
N PHE A 351 0.23 34.02 2.68
CA PHE A 351 -1.21 34.19 2.84
C PHE A 351 -1.88 34.95 1.68
N GLN A 352 -1.20 35.94 1.09
CA GLN A 352 -1.76 36.74 -0.02
C GLN A 352 -1.91 35.89 -1.28
N GLU A 353 -0.90 35.11 -1.61
CA GLU A 353 -0.90 34.17 -2.73
C GLU A 353 -1.95 33.09 -2.52
N ALA A 354 -2.06 32.55 -1.30
CA ALA A 354 -3.10 31.59 -0.97
C ALA A 354 -4.52 32.14 -1.15
N ILE A 355 -4.77 33.36 -0.67
CA ILE A 355 -6.08 34.01 -0.80
C ILE A 355 -6.40 34.28 -2.27
N ALA A 356 -5.44 34.77 -3.06
CA ALA A 356 -5.63 35.05 -4.48
C ALA A 356 -6.05 33.80 -5.28
N GLU A 357 -5.35 32.67 -5.07
CA GLU A 357 -5.69 31.40 -5.71
C GLU A 357 -7.09 30.92 -5.34
N VAL A 358 -7.45 31.00 -4.06
CA VAL A 358 -8.77 30.54 -3.60
C VAL A 358 -9.89 31.49 -4.04
N GLN A 359 -9.63 32.80 -4.15
CA GLN A 359 -10.58 33.75 -4.74
C GLN A 359 -10.87 33.43 -6.21
N GLU A 360 -9.86 33.02 -6.97
CA GLU A 360 -10.05 32.57 -8.35
C GLU A 360 -10.90 31.31 -8.42
N ALA A 361 -10.69 30.36 -7.50
CA ALA A 361 -11.58 29.19 -7.38
C ALA A 361 -13.04 29.58 -7.05
N VAL A 362 -13.26 30.56 -6.18
CA VAL A 362 -14.60 31.11 -5.88
C VAL A 362 -15.21 31.71 -7.14
N ARG A 363 -14.45 32.49 -7.91
CA ARG A 363 -14.92 33.10 -9.17
C ARG A 363 -15.30 32.04 -10.21
N LEU A 364 -14.42 31.07 -10.46
CA LEU A 364 -14.61 30.00 -11.45
C LEU A 364 -15.75 29.04 -11.09
N SER A 365 -16.00 28.83 -9.79
CA SER A 365 -17.09 27.96 -9.30
C SER A 365 -18.40 28.69 -9.05
N SER A 366 -18.52 29.97 -9.41
CA SER A 366 -19.67 30.81 -9.11
C SER A 366 -20.04 30.83 -7.62
N GLY A 367 -19.03 30.79 -6.75
CA GLY A 367 -19.19 30.79 -5.30
C GLY A 367 -19.76 29.50 -4.73
N SER A 368 -19.25 28.34 -5.15
CA SER A 368 -19.60 27.07 -4.50
C SER A 368 -19.30 27.11 -2.99
N THR A 369 -20.06 26.37 -2.18
CA THR A 369 -19.86 26.36 -0.71
C THR A 369 -18.47 25.88 -0.30
N ILE A 370 -17.92 24.90 -1.01
CA ILE A 370 -16.56 24.39 -0.78
C ILE A 370 -15.54 25.51 -1.01
N SER A 371 -15.63 26.24 -2.13
CA SER A 371 -14.68 27.31 -2.43
C SER A 371 -14.77 28.47 -1.43
N LEU A 372 -15.99 28.82 -1.03
CA LEU A 372 -16.22 29.80 0.04
C LEU A 372 -15.64 29.32 1.37
N ALA A 373 -15.82 28.06 1.75
CA ALA A 373 -15.28 27.56 3.02
C ALA A 373 -13.75 27.50 3.05
N VAL A 374 -13.12 27.10 1.94
CA VAL A 374 -11.66 27.16 1.79
C VAL A 374 -11.18 28.62 1.87
N LEU A 375 -11.91 29.57 1.29
CA LEU A 375 -11.60 31.01 1.39
C LEU A 375 -11.74 31.53 2.82
N GLY A 376 -12.81 31.13 3.52
CA GLY A 376 -13.02 31.47 4.93
C GLY A 376 -11.89 30.96 5.81
N HIS A 377 -11.42 29.73 5.57
CA HIS A 377 -10.26 29.18 6.27
C HIS A 377 -8.97 29.96 5.93
N ALA A 378 -8.76 30.32 4.66
CA ALA A 378 -7.59 31.11 4.26
C ALA A 378 -7.56 32.48 4.94
N TYR A 379 -8.69 33.20 4.98
CA TYR A 379 -8.80 34.46 5.72
C TYR A 379 -8.56 34.27 7.22
N ALA A 380 -9.14 33.24 7.82
CA ALA A 380 -8.96 32.93 9.24
C ALA A 380 -7.47 32.68 9.57
N ALA A 381 -6.80 31.83 8.79
CA ALA A 381 -5.38 31.53 8.94
C ALA A 381 -4.47 32.76 8.73
N ALA A 382 -4.87 33.70 7.87
CA ALA A 382 -4.19 34.97 7.65
C ALA A 382 -4.47 36.03 8.74
N GLY A 383 -5.28 35.71 9.75
CA GLY A 383 -5.68 36.64 10.81
C GLY A 383 -6.80 37.62 10.42
N ASN A 384 -7.38 37.50 9.22
CA ASN A 384 -8.52 38.32 8.78
C ASN A 384 -9.83 37.74 9.32
N ARG A 385 -10.05 37.95 10.62
CA ARG A 385 -11.20 37.42 11.37
C ARG A 385 -12.54 37.88 10.81
N THR A 386 -12.67 39.17 10.45
CA THR A 386 -13.93 39.75 9.96
C THR A 386 -14.42 39.07 8.69
N GLU A 387 -13.54 38.85 7.72
CA GLU A 387 -13.92 38.17 6.46
C GLU A 387 -14.23 36.68 6.68
N ALA A 388 -13.49 36.01 7.55
CA ALA A 388 -13.78 34.62 7.91
C ALA A 388 -15.16 34.46 8.58
N GLU A 389 -15.51 35.36 9.51
CA GLU A 389 -16.82 35.37 10.18
C GLU A 389 -17.96 35.73 9.20
N ARG A 390 -17.72 36.64 8.25
CA ARG A 390 -18.68 36.96 7.19
C ARG A 390 -18.97 35.73 6.31
N ILE A 391 -17.92 35.00 5.91
CA ILE A 391 -18.07 33.76 5.12
C ILE A 391 -18.80 32.69 5.93
N LEU A 392 -18.45 32.50 7.21
CA LEU A 392 -19.16 31.57 8.09
C LEU A 392 -20.66 31.86 8.14
N LYS A 393 -21.05 33.13 8.27
CA LYS A 393 -22.46 33.53 8.24
C LYS A 393 -23.13 33.12 6.93
N THR A 394 -22.54 33.45 5.78
CA THR A 394 -23.07 33.06 4.46
C THR A 394 -23.19 31.54 4.32
N LEU A 395 -22.21 30.77 4.80
CA LEU A 395 -22.23 29.32 4.76
C LEU A 395 -23.34 28.73 5.64
N MET A 396 -23.57 29.29 6.83
CA MET A 396 -24.65 28.86 7.72
C MET A 396 -26.04 29.14 7.15
N GLU A 397 -26.24 30.30 6.51
CA GLU A 397 -27.48 30.62 5.80
C GLU A 397 -27.75 29.65 4.64
N ARG A 398 -26.71 29.30 3.88
CA ARG A 398 -26.84 28.36 2.76
C ARG A 398 -27.08 26.92 3.22
N ALA A 399 -26.48 26.50 4.33
CA ALA A 399 -26.66 25.17 4.90
C ALA A 399 -28.13 24.83 5.26
N GLU A 400 -29.03 25.83 5.31
CA GLU A 400 -30.48 25.61 5.47
C GLU A 400 -31.14 25.02 4.20
N THR A 401 -30.52 25.16 3.04
CA THR A 401 -31.12 24.80 1.73
C THR A 401 -30.31 23.79 0.92
N GLU A 402 -29.04 23.61 1.24
CA GLU A 402 -28.14 22.68 0.55
C GLU A 402 -27.21 21.97 1.53
N TYR A 403 -26.72 20.80 1.12
CA TYR A 403 -25.77 20.03 1.93
C TYR A 403 -24.42 20.74 2.01
N LEU A 404 -23.97 21.01 3.24
CA LEU A 404 -22.65 21.56 3.54
C LEU A 404 -21.95 20.67 4.57
N PRO A 405 -20.86 19.96 4.21
CA PRO A 405 -20.17 19.11 5.16
C PRO A 405 -19.65 19.88 6.37
N SER A 406 -19.92 19.37 7.58
CA SER A 406 -19.46 19.96 8.83
C SER A 406 -17.93 20.10 8.91
N TYR A 407 -17.19 19.25 8.18
CA TYR A 407 -15.73 19.30 8.06
C TYR A 407 -15.20 20.67 7.60
N TRP A 408 -15.88 21.29 6.63
CA TRP A 408 -15.45 22.56 6.07
C TRP A 408 -15.61 23.71 7.06
N ILE A 409 -16.66 23.67 7.88
CA ILE A 409 -16.89 24.65 8.95
C ILE A 409 -15.86 24.50 10.08
N ALA A 410 -15.54 23.25 10.45
CA ALA A 410 -14.52 22.96 11.44
C ALA A 410 -13.15 23.55 11.06
N LEU A 411 -12.78 23.51 9.77
CA LEU A 411 -11.54 24.11 9.29
C LEU A 411 -11.50 25.63 9.47
N ILE A 412 -12.60 26.34 9.23
CA ILE A 412 -12.63 27.79 9.43
C ILE A 412 -12.43 28.12 10.92
N TYR A 413 -13.14 27.44 11.82
CA TYR A 413 -12.95 27.62 13.27
C TYR A 413 -11.54 27.23 13.74
N THR A 414 -10.93 26.23 13.12
CA THR A 414 -9.53 25.87 13.38
C THR A 414 -8.59 27.02 13.00
N GLY A 415 -8.81 27.66 11.84
CA GLY A 415 -8.05 28.85 11.42
C GLY A 415 -8.26 30.06 12.33
N LEU A 416 -9.46 30.21 12.91
CA LEU A 416 -9.79 31.26 13.89
C LEU A 416 -9.22 30.99 15.29
N ALA A 417 -8.51 29.88 15.48
CA ALA A 417 -8.04 29.38 16.76
C ALA A 417 -9.16 29.15 17.81
N ASP A 418 -10.39 28.95 17.36
CA ASP A 418 -11.55 28.63 18.21
C ASP A 418 -11.68 27.11 18.34
N LYS A 419 -10.91 26.54 19.28
CA LYS A 419 -10.80 25.08 19.43
C LYS A 419 -12.13 24.42 19.80
N ASP A 420 -12.92 25.06 20.64
CA ASP A 420 -14.17 24.45 21.14
C ASP A 420 -15.17 24.29 20.00
N ARG A 421 -15.42 25.35 19.23
CA ARG A 421 -16.28 25.24 18.05
C ARG A 421 -15.67 24.34 16.99
N ALA A 422 -14.35 24.36 16.79
CA ALA A 422 -13.70 23.44 15.85
C ALA A 422 -14.00 21.97 16.21
N PHE A 423 -13.89 21.58 17.49
CA PHE A 423 -14.20 20.21 17.92
C PHE A 423 -15.69 19.87 17.83
N ASP A 424 -16.58 20.80 18.13
CA ASP A 424 -18.03 20.58 17.96
C ASP A 424 -18.37 20.23 16.50
N TRP A 425 -17.79 20.98 15.55
CA TRP A 425 -18.00 20.73 14.12
C TRP A 425 -17.26 19.48 13.62
N LEU A 426 -16.09 19.15 14.17
CA LEU A 426 -15.41 17.89 13.87
C LEU A 426 -16.22 16.67 14.33
N GLU A 427 -16.85 16.75 15.50
CA GLU A 427 -17.72 15.68 16.01
C GLU A 427 -18.98 15.53 15.14
N ARG A 428 -19.56 16.63 14.65
CA ARG A 428 -20.63 16.57 13.64
C ARG A 428 -20.14 15.93 12.35
N ALA A 429 -18.96 16.31 11.85
CA ALA A 429 -18.37 15.71 10.65
C ALA A 429 -18.13 14.20 10.82
N ARG A 430 -17.74 13.76 12.02
CA ARG A 430 -17.59 12.35 12.38
C ARG A 430 -18.93 11.63 12.34
N GLN A 431 -19.95 12.22 12.97
CA GLN A 431 -21.31 11.67 12.96
C GLN A 431 -21.88 11.59 11.55
N GLU A 432 -21.62 12.57 10.70
CA GLU A 432 -22.01 12.61 9.28
C GLU A 432 -21.25 11.63 8.40
N ARG A 433 -20.11 11.10 8.87
CA ARG A 433 -19.14 10.33 8.06
C ARG A 433 -18.65 11.16 6.87
N SER A 434 -18.28 12.42 7.10
CA SER A 434 -17.78 13.31 6.06
C SER A 434 -16.59 12.69 5.32
N SER A 435 -16.66 12.63 3.99
CA SER A 435 -15.65 12.03 3.10
C SER A 435 -14.26 12.70 3.18
N TRP A 436 -14.16 13.89 3.77
CA TRP A 436 -12.85 14.56 3.97
C TRP A 436 -12.21 14.27 5.32
N LEU A 437 -13.00 13.74 6.27
CA LEU A 437 -12.52 13.50 7.62
C LEU A 437 -11.47 12.40 7.66
N VAL A 438 -11.46 11.46 6.71
CA VAL A 438 -10.48 10.34 6.65
C VAL A 438 -9.03 10.79 6.65
N TRP A 439 -8.73 12.02 6.20
CA TRP A 439 -7.37 12.58 6.21
C TRP A 439 -7.05 13.39 7.48
N ILE A 440 -7.92 13.46 8.47
CA ILE A 440 -7.71 14.25 9.70
C ILE A 440 -6.38 13.91 10.40
N GLY A 441 -6.01 12.62 10.39
CA GLY A 441 -4.73 12.14 10.90
C GLY A 441 -3.52 12.68 10.16
N VAL A 442 -3.65 13.04 8.87
CA VAL A 442 -2.58 13.49 7.94
C VAL A 442 -2.71 14.96 7.45
N GLU A 443 -3.68 15.71 7.97
CA GLU A 443 -3.98 17.08 7.53
C GLU A 443 -3.24 18.16 8.37
N PRO A 444 -2.38 19.02 7.76
CA PRO A 444 -1.67 20.08 8.47
C PRO A 444 -2.53 21.16 9.09
N ARG A 445 -3.69 21.45 8.51
CA ARG A 445 -4.57 22.49 9.05
C ARG A 445 -5.05 22.18 10.47
N PHE A 446 -5.00 20.92 10.92
CA PHE A 446 -5.33 20.52 12.27
C PHE A 446 -4.13 20.37 13.22
N ASP A 447 -2.91 20.74 12.81
CA ASP A 447 -1.71 20.55 13.65
C ASP A 447 -1.84 21.25 15.01
N GLY A 448 -2.50 22.41 15.09
CA GLY A 448 -2.79 23.12 16.35
C GLY A 448 -3.82 22.45 17.27
N LEU A 449 -4.51 21.40 16.80
CA LEU A 449 -5.49 20.63 17.57
C LEU A 449 -4.94 19.28 18.05
N ARG A 450 -3.83 18.78 17.48
CA ARG A 450 -3.32 17.42 17.72
C ARG A 450 -2.97 17.13 19.18
N SER A 451 -2.51 18.14 19.91
CA SER A 451 -2.15 18.00 21.34
C SER A 451 -3.36 17.98 22.28
N ASP A 452 -4.57 18.27 21.78
CA ASP A 452 -5.80 18.26 22.57
C ASP A 452 -6.34 16.82 22.70
N PRO A 453 -6.67 16.34 23.91
CA PRO A 453 -7.22 15.00 24.11
C PRO A 453 -8.48 14.68 23.29
N ARG A 454 -9.28 15.69 22.92
CA ARG A 454 -10.45 15.52 22.04
C ARG A 454 -10.06 15.03 20.65
N PHE A 455 -8.91 15.46 20.14
CA PHE A 455 -8.41 15.03 18.84
C PHE A 455 -8.02 13.54 18.85
N MET A 456 -7.35 13.10 19.90
CA MET A 456 -6.98 11.69 20.08
C MET A 456 -8.20 10.79 20.14
N ARG A 457 -9.23 11.18 20.91
CA ARG A 457 -10.51 10.45 20.95
C ARG A 457 -11.19 10.38 19.59
N LEU A 458 -11.17 11.46 18.81
CA LEU A 458 -11.75 11.50 17.47
C LEU A 458 -11.03 10.51 16.54
N ILE A 459 -9.70 10.47 16.58
CA ILE A 459 -8.85 9.55 15.82
C ILE A 459 -9.14 8.08 16.22
N GLU A 460 -9.20 7.78 17.51
CA GLU A 460 -9.53 6.45 18.04
C GLU A 460 -10.93 5.97 17.63
N GLN A 461 -11.94 6.85 17.70
CA GLN A 461 -13.31 6.56 17.29
C GLN A 461 -13.45 6.28 15.79
N MET A 462 -12.51 6.78 14.99
CA MET A 462 -12.41 6.47 13.57
C MET A 462 -11.60 5.22 13.29
N GLY A 463 -10.98 4.60 14.30
CA GLY A 463 -10.06 3.48 14.12
C GLY A 463 -8.78 3.85 13.35
N LEU A 464 -8.52 5.15 13.16
CA LEU A 464 -7.25 5.64 12.65
C LEU A 464 -6.26 5.50 13.82
N GLY A 465 -5.22 4.67 13.70
CA GLY A 465 -4.14 4.68 14.69
C GLY A 465 -3.56 6.10 14.78
N VAL A 466 -3.15 6.55 15.97
CA VAL A 466 -2.67 7.92 16.21
C VAL A 466 -1.58 8.30 15.20
N VAL A 467 -1.94 9.10 14.20
CA VAL A 467 -0.99 9.69 13.26
C VAL A 467 -0.55 11.05 13.82
N SER A 468 0.61 11.12 14.46
CA SER A 468 1.29 12.39 14.78
C SER A 468 2.07 12.86 13.56
N HIS A 469 2.00 14.14 13.21
CA HIS A 469 2.74 14.69 12.09
C HIS A 469 4.13 15.18 12.44
N GLY A 470 5.05 14.90 11.52
CA GLY A 470 6.37 15.51 11.46
C GLY A 470 7.45 14.53 11.90
N GLY A 471 7.83 13.64 11.00
CA GLY A 471 8.75 12.53 11.25
C GLY A 471 8.05 11.21 10.92
N LYS A 472 8.81 10.20 10.48
CA LYS A 472 8.37 8.79 10.35
C LYS A 472 7.45 8.40 11.54
N PRO A 473 6.56 7.39 11.41
CA PRO A 473 5.84 6.89 12.57
C PRO A 473 6.86 6.74 13.70
N VAL A 474 6.67 7.45 14.80
CA VAL A 474 7.03 6.81 16.05
C VAL A 474 5.98 5.71 16.09
N ALA A 475 6.33 4.55 15.51
CA ALA A 475 5.84 3.27 16.01
C ALA A 475 5.71 3.48 17.51
N ALA A 476 4.51 3.26 18.09
CA ALA A 476 4.31 3.32 19.54
C ALA A 476 5.63 2.92 20.15
N SER A 477 6.30 3.86 20.83
CA SER A 477 7.75 3.71 21.07
C SER A 477 7.94 2.28 21.57
N PRO A 478 9.01 1.55 21.21
CA PRO A 478 9.16 0.18 21.67
C PRO A 478 8.89 0.03 23.18
N GLU A 479 9.12 1.11 23.92
CA GLU A 479 8.64 1.42 25.27
C GLU A 479 7.11 1.39 25.44
N GLU A 480 6.33 2.29 24.85
CA GLU A 480 4.86 2.28 24.89
C GLU A 480 4.23 0.97 24.41
N GLU A 481 4.74 0.37 23.33
CA GLU A 481 4.27 -0.93 22.85
C GLU A 481 4.55 -2.03 23.89
N ALA A 482 5.76 -2.03 24.48
CA ALA A 482 6.11 -2.98 25.53
C ALA A 482 5.25 -2.80 26.79
N VAL A 483 4.95 -1.55 27.18
CA VAL A 483 4.08 -1.27 28.33
C VAL A 483 2.68 -1.83 28.09
N ALA A 484 2.05 -1.48 26.97
CA ALA A 484 0.71 -1.94 26.65
C ALA A 484 0.61 -3.48 26.57
N LEU A 485 1.63 -4.14 26.01
CA LEU A 485 1.71 -5.59 25.99
C LEU A 485 1.86 -6.17 27.38
N LEU A 486 2.81 -5.67 28.17
CA LEU A 486 3.12 -6.22 29.48
C LEU A 486 2.00 -5.99 30.48
N GLU A 487 1.32 -4.84 30.45
CA GLU A 487 0.19 -4.56 31.35
C GLU A 487 -0.94 -5.59 31.21
N THR A 488 -1.22 -6.03 29.98
CA THR A 488 -2.28 -6.99 29.68
C THR A 488 -1.89 -8.46 29.84
N LEU A 489 -0.59 -8.76 29.93
CA LEU A 489 -0.09 -10.14 29.99
C LEU A 489 -0.09 -10.72 31.41
N GLY A 490 -0.96 -11.69 31.71
CA GLY A 490 -0.99 -12.37 33.02
C GLY A 490 -0.16 -13.66 33.09
N ALA A 491 -0.25 -14.50 32.05
CA ALA A 491 0.43 -15.79 31.98
C ALA A 491 0.82 -16.16 30.55
N VAL A 492 1.87 -16.96 30.38
CA VAL A 492 2.35 -17.49 29.10
C VAL A 492 2.57 -19.01 29.20
N LYS A 493 1.94 -19.77 28.30
CA LYS A 493 2.12 -21.22 28.15
C LYS A 493 3.10 -21.52 27.03
N LEU A 494 4.36 -21.80 27.34
CA LEU A 494 5.37 -22.06 26.30
C LEU A 494 5.17 -23.42 25.59
N GLY A 495 4.49 -24.38 26.23
CA GLY A 495 4.24 -25.72 25.68
C GLY A 495 3.42 -25.81 24.38
N ARG A 496 2.70 -24.73 23.98
CA ARG A 496 2.02 -24.61 22.68
C ARG A 496 2.60 -23.53 21.76
N TYR A 497 3.58 -22.77 22.24
CA TYR A 497 4.26 -21.73 21.47
C TYR A 497 5.71 -22.17 21.21
N ARG A 498 5.88 -23.09 20.26
CA ARG A 498 7.17 -23.22 19.57
C ARG A 498 7.29 -21.99 18.68
N VAL A 499 8.28 -21.13 18.93
CA VAL A 499 8.48 -19.91 18.17
C VAL A 499 9.09 -20.22 16.80
N VAL A 500 8.41 -21.02 15.98
CA VAL A 500 8.78 -21.17 14.57
C VAL A 500 7.56 -20.92 13.71
N GLY A 501 7.26 -19.64 13.52
CA GLY A 501 6.42 -19.20 12.42
C GLY A 501 4.94 -19.58 12.54
N ASN A 502 4.30 -19.33 13.68
CA ASN A 502 2.93 -18.86 13.65
C ASN A 502 2.98 -17.33 13.60
N CYS A 503 3.42 -16.84 12.44
CA CYS A 503 3.41 -15.45 12.04
C CYS A 503 1.97 -14.93 12.13
N TYR A 504 1.49 -14.53 13.31
CA TYR A 504 0.21 -13.86 13.51
C TYR A 504 0.36 -12.34 13.55
N ARG A 505 1.60 -11.82 13.44
CA ARG A 505 1.93 -10.42 13.71
C ARG A 505 2.76 -9.69 12.65
N TYR A 506 3.25 -10.39 11.64
CA TYR A 506 3.65 -9.74 10.41
C TYR A 506 2.39 -9.44 9.60
N ASP A 507 2.39 -8.37 8.81
CA ASP A 507 1.43 -8.26 7.73
C ASP A 507 1.45 -9.55 6.90
N ASP A 508 0.33 -9.88 6.27
CA ASP A 508 0.19 -11.17 5.58
C ASP A 508 1.29 -11.39 4.52
N GLY A 509 1.87 -10.32 3.95
CA GLY A 509 3.00 -10.38 3.04
C GLY A 509 4.27 -10.90 3.70
N ALA A 510 4.76 -10.22 4.74
CA ALA A 510 5.97 -10.65 5.46
C ALA A 510 5.79 -12.03 6.15
N ARG A 511 4.58 -12.31 6.64
CA ARG A 511 4.18 -13.62 7.18
C ARG A 511 4.31 -14.75 6.16
N ASN A 512 3.75 -14.54 4.96
CA ASN A 512 3.79 -15.55 3.91
C ASN A 512 5.22 -15.76 3.41
N LEU A 513 6.01 -14.70 3.33
CA LEU A 513 7.42 -14.77 2.96
C LEU A 513 8.24 -15.62 3.94
N LEU A 514 8.09 -15.40 5.26
CA LEU A 514 8.83 -16.16 6.27
C LEU A 514 8.37 -17.62 6.35
N LYS A 515 7.07 -17.88 6.14
CA LYS A 515 6.52 -19.24 6.03
C LYS A 515 7.07 -19.97 4.81
N ASP A 516 7.09 -19.31 3.66
CA ASP A 516 7.67 -19.83 2.42
C ASP A 516 9.16 -20.13 2.59
N LEU A 517 9.93 -19.20 3.16
CA LEU A 517 11.36 -19.41 3.44
C LEU A 517 11.59 -20.60 4.38
N LYS A 518 10.80 -20.71 5.47
CA LYS A 518 10.86 -21.87 6.37
C LYS A 518 10.59 -23.17 5.62
N GLN A 519 9.55 -23.20 4.79
CA GLN A 519 9.18 -24.38 4.01
C GLN A 519 10.29 -24.76 3.02
N LYS A 520 10.89 -23.77 2.34
CA LYS A 520 12.02 -23.97 1.43
C LYS A 520 13.24 -24.55 2.15
N ILE A 521 13.66 -23.95 3.27
CA ILE A 521 14.78 -24.47 4.08
C ILE A 521 14.49 -25.91 4.54
N SER A 522 13.25 -26.18 5.00
CA SER A 522 12.84 -27.51 5.44
C SER A 522 12.83 -28.53 4.30
N ALA A 523 12.37 -28.13 3.11
CA ALA A 523 12.37 -28.95 1.92
C ALA A 523 13.80 -29.27 1.45
N GLY A 524 14.72 -28.28 1.52
CA GLY A 524 16.13 -28.48 1.22
C GLY A 524 16.81 -29.50 2.14
N LEU A 525 16.36 -29.59 3.40
CA LEU A 525 16.87 -30.59 4.37
C LEU A 525 16.30 -31.99 4.12
N GLY A 526 15.12 -32.10 3.48
CA GLY A 526 14.46 -33.37 3.16
C GLY A 526 14.72 -33.89 1.73
N ALA A 527 15.36 -33.09 0.87
CA ALA A 527 15.63 -33.46 -0.51
C ALA A 527 16.64 -34.62 -0.60
N PRO A 528 16.46 -35.58 -1.53
CA PRO A 528 17.47 -36.61 -1.79
C PRO A 528 18.82 -35.97 -2.16
N PRO A 529 19.96 -36.63 -1.88
CA PRO A 529 21.29 -36.02 -2.00
C PRO A 529 21.64 -35.74 -3.47
N ALA A 530 21.29 -34.56 -3.96
CA ALA A 530 21.62 -34.11 -5.31
C ALA A 530 22.37 -32.76 -5.32
N ARG A 531 22.00 -31.77 -4.48
CA ARG A 531 22.66 -30.45 -4.40
C ARG A 531 22.53 -29.83 -3.00
N ASN A 532 23.55 -29.07 -2.59
CA ASN A 532 23.46 -28.20 -1.41
C ASN A 532 22.49 -27.06 -1.72
N GLU A 533 21.61 -26.72 -0.79
CA GLU A 533 20.70 -25.58 -0.93
C GLU A 533 21.25 -24.38 -0.16
N ASN A 534 21.25 -23.22 -0.82
CA ASN A 534 21.87 -22.01 -0.29
C ASN A 534 20.82 -20.90 -0.24
N TYR A 535 20.70 -20.25 0.92
CA TYR A 535 19.79 -19.13 1.16
C TYR A 535 20.58 -17.91 1.61
N LEU A 536 20.23 -16.73 1.09
CA LEU A 536 20.71 -15.47 1.64
C LEU A 536 19.59 -14.81 2.41
N VAL A 537 19.86 -14.50 3.67
CA VAL A 537 18.95 -13.76 4.52
C VAL A 537 19.62 -12.46 4.92
N TRP A 538 18.96 -11.34 4.65
CA TRP A 538 19.38 -10.06 5.17
C TRP A 538 18.41 -9.60 6.26
N ALA A 539 18.96 -9.08 7.35
CA ALA A 539 18.22 -8.31 8.34
C ALA A 539 19.15 -7.23 8.90
N PRO A 540 18.63 -6.07 9.33
CA PRO A 540 19.45 -5.11 10.07
C PRO A 540 20.06 -5.77 11.33
N PRO A 541 21.16 -5.24 11.89
CA PRO A 541 21.71 -5.72 13.15
C PRO A 541 20.61 -5.84 14.22
N GLY A 542 20.49 -7.02 14.84
CA GLY A 542 19.41 -7.30 15.79
C GLY A 542 18.07 -7.72 15.18
N GLY A 543 17.94 -7.84 13.87
CA GLY A 543 16.69 -8.20 13.17
C GLY A 543 16.25 -9.67 13.28
N GLY A 544 16.69 -10.39 14.31
CA GLY A 544 16.19 -11.75 14.60
C GLY A 544 16.60 -12.85 13.62
N LYS A 545 17.47 -12.57 12.64
CA LYS A 545 17.93 -13.52 11.60
C LYS A 545 18.45 -14.85 12.16
N THR A 546 19.33 -14.80 13.15
CA THR A 546 19.86 -15.99 13.85
C THR A 546 18.76 -16.78 14.54
N PHE A 547 17.88 -16.08 15.26
CA PHE A 547 16.77 -16.69 15.96
C PHE A 547 15.80 -17.37 15.00
N PHE A 548 15.45 -16.73 13.88
CA PHE A 548 14.61 -17.34 12.85
C PHE A 548 15.18 -18.68 12.38
N VAL A 549 16.48 -18.76 12.08
CA VAL A 549 17.10 -20.00 11.59
C VAL A 549 17.16 -21.08 12.68
N GLN A 550 17.49 -20.72 13.92
CA GLN A 550 17.43 -21.64 15.07
C GLN A 550 16.03 -22.19 15.28
N GLN A 551 15.02 -21.36 15.04
CA GLN A 551 13.63 -21.78 15.11
C GLN A 551 13.28 -22.71 13.95
N VAL A 552 13.68 -22.40 12.71
CA VAL A 552 13.53 -23.35 11.60
C VAL A 552 14.14 -24.70 11.97
N HIS A 553 15.36 -24.73 12.52
CA HIS A 553 16.00 -25.94 13.04
C HIS A 553 15.14 -26.69 14.07
N ALA A 554 14.69 -26.00 15.11
CA ALA A 554 13.87 -26.57 16.18
C ALA A 554 12.50 -27.10 15.71
N SER A 555 11.99 -26.63 14.57
CA SER A 555 10.75 -27.14 13.98
C SER A 555 10.91 -28.46 13.22
N ILE A 556 12.14 -28.85 12.92
CA ILE A 556 12.41 -30.05 12.14
C ILE A 556 12.32 -31.26 13.07
N GLY A 557 11.37 -32.15 12.79
CA GLY A 557 11.14 -33.36 13.58
C GLY A 557 12.14 -34.49 13.35
N THR A 558 13.14 -34.29 12.49
CA THR A 558 14.20 -35.26 12.16
C THR A 558 15.54 -34.82 12.74
N PRO A 559 16.50 -35.74 13.00
CA PRO A 559 17.81 -35.38 13.51
C PRO A 559 18.63 -34.61 12.46
N VAL A 560 18.53 -33.28 12.50
CA VAL A 560 19.36 -32.34 11.73
C VAL A 560 20.41 -31.74 12.64
N ARG A 561 21.67 -31.72 12.20
CA ARG A 561 22.74 -31.02 12.93
C ARG A 561 22.71 -29.54 12.62
N TYR A 562 22.92 -28.71 13.64
CA TYR A 562 22.95 -27.26 13.49
C TYR A 562 24.36 -26.74 13.71
N HIS A 563 24.86 -25.94 12.76
CA HIS A 563 26.15 -25.25 12.87
C HIS A 563 25.91 -23.75 12.74
N GLU A 564 26.55 -22.98 13.59
CA GLU A 564 26.55 -21.51 13.54
C GLU A 564 28.00 -21.06 13.46
N VAL A 565 28.33 -20.30 12.41
CA VAL A 565 29.68 -19.77 12.17
C VAL A 565 29.59 -18.26 12.04
N ASN A 566 30.21 -17.55 12.98
CA ASN A 566 30.31 -16.09 12.96
C ASN A 566 31.63 -15.67 12.31
N ILE A 567 31.56 -15.03 11.15
CA ILE A 567 32.74 -14.63 10.39
C ILE A 567 33.48 -13.47 11.07
N ALA A 568 32.78 -12.62 11.81
CA ALA A 568 33.39 -11.50 12.52
C ALA A 568 34.39 -11.96 13.60
N GLU A 569 34.10 -13.10 14.25
CA GLU A 569 34.85 -13.67 15.37
C GLU A 569 35.94 -14.67 14.95
N SER A 570 36.04 -15.00 13.65
CA SER A 570 36.98 -16.00 13.14
C SER A 570 38.20 -15.39 12.46
N ASN A 571 39.29 -16.13 12.42
CA ASN A 571 40.46 -15.87 11.56
C ASN A 571 40.49 -16.88 10.40
N GLU A 572 41.32 -16.62 9.39
CA GLU A 572 41.34 -17.44 8.17
C GLU A 572 41.51 -18.94 8.43
N ALA A 573 42.48 -19.31 9.28
CA ALA A 573 42.79 -20.71 9.58
C ALA A 573 41.63 -21.41 10.32
N GLY A 574 41.05 -20.73 11.32
CA GLY A 574 39.93 -21.25 12.11
C GLY A 574 38.66 -21.41 11.27
N TYR A 575 38.37 -20.43 10.40
CA TYR A 575 37.22 -20.50 9.51
C TYR A 575 37.36 -21.63 8.50
N ARG A 576 38.52 -21.73 7.80
CA ARG A 576 38.79 -22.81 6.84
C ARG A 576 38.65 -24.19 7.50
N SER A 577 39.16 -24.36 8.72
CA SER A 577 39.02 -25.61 9.47
C SER A 577 37.56 -25.92 9.81
N THR A 578 36.79 -24.93 10.30
CA THR A 578 35.38 -25.11 10.67
C THR A 578 34.54 -25.51 9.46
N ILE A 579 34.73 -24.79 8.37
CA ILE A 579 34.03 -25.02 7.12
C ILE A 579 34.39 -26.38 6.49
N ALA A 580 35.66 -26.79 6.56
CA ALA A 580 36.09 -28.12 6.16
C ALA A 580 35.46 -29.24 7.02
N ASN A 581 35.31 -29.03 8.33
CA ASN A 581 34.67 -29.99 9.22
C ASN A 581 33.19 -30.18 8.86
N ILE A 582 32.44 -29.08 8.69
CA ILE A 582 31.03 -29.09 8.31
C ILE A 582 30.81 -29.83 6.98
N ALA A 583 31.69 -29.59 6.01
CA ALA A 583 31.64 -30.20 4.69
C ALA A 583 31.86 -31.73 4.73
N ASN A 584 32.74 -32.22 5.61
CA ASN A 584 33.06 -33.64 5.74
C ASN A 584 32.15 -34.40 6.72
N GLU A 585 31.30 -33.71 7.45
CA GLU A 585 30.48 -34.30 8.49
C GLU A 585 29.29 -35.11 7.93
N PRO A 586 29.09 -36.38 8.37
CA PRO A 586 28.00 -37.22 7.87
C PRO A 586 26.63 -36.76 8.38
N GLY A 587 25.58 -36.95 7.58
CA GLY A 587 24.20 -36.61 7.95
C GLY A 587 23.78 -35.18 7.57
N VAL A 588 22.48 -34.91 7.69
CA VAL A 588 21.88 -33.64 7.26
C VAL A 588 22.27 -32.52 8.23
N SER A 589 22.78 -31.41 7.69
CA SER A 589 23.12 -30.23 8.48
C SER A 589 22.44 -28.97 7.96
N LEU A 590 21.98 -28.12 8.88
CA LEU A 590 21.61 -26.73 8.66
C LEU A 590 22.75 -25.85 9.19
N CYS A 591 23.35 -25.05 8.31
CA CYS A 591 24.53 -24.26 8.61
C CYS A 591 24.21 -22.77 8.47
N LEU A 592 24.22 -22.02 9.58
CA LEU A 592 24.10 -20.58 9.60
C LEU A 592 25.49 -19.93 9.53
N LEU A 593 25.72 -19.12 8.50
CA LEU A 593 26.92 -18.30 8.36
C LEU A 593 26.53 -16.85 8.64
N ASP A 594 26.87 -16.32 9.81
CA ASP A 594 26.46 -14.98 10.25
C ASP A 594 27.54 -13.94 9.93
N GLU A 595 27.08 -12.69 9.76
CA GLU A 595 27.89 -11.53 9.43
C GLU A 595 28.73 -11.74 8.16
N ILE A 596 28.10 -12.27 7.12
CA ILE A 596 28.76 -12.69 5.87
C ILE A 596 29.60 -11.59 5.22
N ASP A 597 29.37 -10.32 5.54
CA ASP A 597 29.99 -9.09 5.03
C ASP A 597 30.90 -8.34 6.02
N SER A 598 31.11 -8.86 7.23
CA SER A 598 31.86 -8.20 8.33
C SER A 598 33.36 -8.03 8.13
N LYS A 599 33.96 -8.69 7.14
CA LYS A 599 35.39 -8.60 6.83
C LYS A 599 35.61 -7.97 5.45
N PRO A 600 35.29 -6.67 5.26
CA PRO A 600 35.30 -6.05 3.93
C PRO A 600 36.69 -6.00 3.28
N ASN A 601 37.75 -6.09 4.08
CA ASN A 601 39.14 -6.02 3.64
C ASN A 601 39.75 -7.42 3.36
N GLU A 602 39.00 -8.50 3.55
CA GLU A 602 39.51 -9.87 3.48
C GLU A 602 38.68 -10.69 2.48
N SER A 603 39.33 -11.27 1.47
CA SER A 603 38.65 -12.10 0.44
C SER A 603 38.51 -13.56 0.87
N TRP A 604 39.35 -14.03 1.79
CA TRP A 604 39.42 -15.44 2.20
C TRP A 604 38.12 -16.05 2.73
N PRO A 605 37.17 -15.33 3.39
CA PRO A 605 35.93 -15.95 3.84
C PRO A 605 35.09 -16.46 2.66
N TYR A 606 35.01 -15.65 1.59
CA TYR A 606 34.28 -16.00 0.38
C TYR A 606 35.02 -17.06 -0.44
N GLU A 607 36.35 -16.96 -0.56
CA GLU A 607 37.16 -17.97 -1.24
C GLU A 607 37.07 -19.34 -0.58
N ALA A 608 36.96 -19.39 0.76
CA ALA A 608 36.79 -20.64 1.50
C ALA A 608 35.35 -21.21 1.37
N LEU A 609 34.36 -20.33 1.22
CA LEU A 609 32.95 -20.71 1.16
C LEU A 609 32.49 -21.12 -0.25
N LEU A 610 32.90 -20.40 -1.28
CA LEU A 610 32.46 -20.59 -2.67
C LEU A 610 32.61 -22.04 -3.16
N PRO A 611 33.76 -22.73 -2.98
CA PRO A 611 33.91 -24.12 -3.41
C PRO A 611 32.90 -25.08 -2.79
N ILE A 612 32.40 -24.77 -1.59
CA ILE A 612 31.46 -25.64 -0.86
C ILE A 612 30.02 -25.39 -1.31
N LEU A 613 29.67 -24.12 -1.59
CA LEU A 613 28.40 -23.79 -2.23
C LEU A 613 28.31 -24.39 -3.64
N GLU A 614 29.42 -24.43 -4.37
CA GLU A 614 29.52 -24.94 -5.74
C GLU A 614 29.71 -26.45 -5.85
N SER A 615 30.24 -27.12 -4.81
CA SER A 615 30.54 -28.55 -4.85
C SER A 615 29.28 -29.37 -5.14
N GLY A 616 29.04 -29.63 -6.43
CA GLY A 616 27.96 -30.46 -6.90
C GLY A 616 28.07 -31.83 -6.23
N ARG A 617 27.00 -32.22 -5.55
CA ARG A 617 26.88 -33.45 -4.74
C ARG A 617 27.87 -33.48 -3.56
N SER A 618 27.42 -33.02 -2.39
CA SER A 618 28.00 -33.46 -1.13
C SER A 618 28.09 -35.00 -1.14
N ARG A 619 29.29 -35.55 -0.94
CA ARG A 619 29.53 -37.01 -0.96
C ARG A 619 28.93 -37.75 0.23
N HIS A 620 28.39 -37.03 1.23
CA HIS A 620 28.07 -37.59 2.54
C HIS A 620 26.62 -37.37 3.00
N ALA A 621 25.97 -36.23 2.67
CA ALA A 621 24.55 -35.93 2.99
C ALA A 621 24.13 -34.51 2.52
N ALA A 622 22.83 -34.22 2.49
CA ALA A 622 22.30 -32.88 2.19
C ALA A 622 22.76 -31.83 3.22
N LYS A 623 23.21 -30.67 2.72
CA LYS A 623 23.60 -29.53 3.55
C LYS A 623 22.82 -28.30 3.07
N VAL A 624 22.17 -27.61 4.02
CA VAL A 624 21.51 -26.34 3.74
C VAL A 624 22.31 -25.23 4.40
N PHE A 625 22.81 -24.29 3.60
CA PHE A 625 23.51 -23.11 4.07
C PHE A 625 22.57 -21.92 4.09
N VAL A 626 22.43 -21.28 5.24
CA VAL A 626 21.77 -19.99 5.40
C VAL A 626 22.84 -18.95 5.68
N MET A 627 23.12 -18.10 4.71
CA MET A 627 24.04 -16.98 4.83
C MET A 627 23.27 -15.77 5.33
N ALA A 628 23.64 -15.25 6.49
CA ALA A 628 23.02 -14.10 7.12
C ALA A 628 23.96 -12.89 7.09
N GLY A 629 23.49 -11.78 6.53
CA GLY A 629 24.25 -10.52 6.46
C GLY A 629 23.54 -9.39 7.20
N SER A 630 24.32 -8.42 7.69
CA SER A 630 23.82 -7.26 8.46
C SER A 630 24.54 -5.94 8.15
N SER A 631 25.56 -5.93 7.30
CA SER A 631 26.45 -4.76 7.11
C SER A 631 25.86 -3.65 6.21
N GLY A 632 24.53 -3.53 6.12
CA GLY A 632 23.86 -2.54 5.28
C GLY A 632 22.44 -2.25 5.74
N ASN A 633 21.84 -1.16 5.24
CA ASN A 633 20.48 -0.73 5.58
C ASN A 633 19.41 -1.42 4.73
N SER A 634 19.83 -2.19 3.73
CA SER A 634 18.95 -2.98 2.88
C SER A 634 19.66 -4.22 2.33
N LEU A 635 18.89 -5.18 1.83
CA LEU A 635 19.41 -6.29 1.03
C LEU A 635 20.18 -5.78 -0.20
N ALA A 636 19.81 -4.63 -0.77
CA ALA A 636 20.55 -4.02 -1.88
C ALA A 636 21.92 -3.51 -1.45
N ASP A 637 22.05 -2.97 -0.25
CA ASP A 637 23.34 -2.49 0.30
C ASP A 637 24.28 -3.67 0.57
N LEU A 638 23.76 -4.74 1.20
CA LEU A 638 24.49 -6.00 1.35
C LEU A 638 24.98 -6.49 -0.02
N LYS A 639 24.10 -6.47 -1.03
CA LYS A 639 24.45 -6.89 -2.39
C LYS A 639 25.53 -6.03 -3.01
N ALA A 640 25.43 -4.72 -2.89
CA ALA A 640 26.44 -3.79 -3.40
C ALA A 640 27.78 -3.98 -2.70
N ALA A 641 27.77 -4.16 -1.38
CA ALA A 641 28.98 -4.43 -0.59
C ALA A 641 29.64 -5.75 -0.99
N MET A 642 28.85 -6.79 -1.28
CA MET A 642 29.34 -8.08 -1.78
C MET A 642 29.87 -7.98 -3.22
N ALA A 643 29.15 -7.27 -4.09
CA ALA A 643 29.50 -7.11 -5.52
C ALA A 643 30.74 -6.23 -5.75
N ALA A 644 31.03 -5.29 -4.86
CA ALA A 644 32.16 -4.38 -4.98
C ALA A 644 33.54 -5.05 -4.74
N ARG A 645 33.59 -6.35 -4.39
CA ARG A 645 34.81 -7.04 -3.98
C ARG A 645 35.43 -7.85 -5.14
N PRO A 646 36.68 -7.58 -5.54
CA PRO A 646 37.34 -8.34 -6.61
C PRO A 646 38.13 -9.55 -6.08
N LYS A 647 38.14 -10.62 -6.90
CA LYS A 647 38.86 -11.93 -6.80
C LYS A 647 38.09 -13.16 -6.30
N GLY A 648 36.81 -13.30 -6.65
CA GLY A 648 36.16 -14.61 -6.62
C GLY A 648 34.66 -14.54 -6.84
N ALA A 649 34.25 -14.59 -8.11
CA ALA A 649 32.88 -14.69 -8.65
C ALA A 649 31.71 -14.62 -7.64
N ASP A 650 31.31 -13.40 -7.30
CA ASP A 650 30.05 -12.99 -6.63
C ASP A 650 29.22 -14.13 -5.98
N LEU A 651 29.25 -14.21 -4.65
CA LEU A 651 28.45 -15.15 -3.85
C LEU A 651 26.95 -15.08 -4.19
N LEU A 652 26.44 -13.91 -4.59
CA LEU A 652 25.03 -13.73 -4.93
C LEU A 652 24.66 -14.48 -6.20
N SER A 653 25.57 -14.55 -7.17
CA SER A 653 25.37 -15.33 -8.39
C SER A 653 25.21 -16.83 -8.11
N ARG A 654 25.61 -17.29 -6.91
CA ARG A 654 25.52 -18.69 -6.45
C ARG A 654 24.27 -18.99 -5.64
N ILE A 655 23.48 -17.96 -5.35
CA ILE A 655 22.24 -18.09 -4.60
C ILE A 655 21.10 -17.74 -5.56
N PRO A 656 20.22 -18.71 -5.87
CA PRO A 656 19.06 -18.44 -6.72
C PRO A 656 18.28 -17.24 -6.20
N GLN A 657 17.73 -16.42 -7.10
CA GLN A 657 17.05 -15.19 -6.72
C GLN A 657 15.87 -15.46 -5.77
N GLU A 658 15.21 -16.60 -5.93
CA GLU A 658 14.13 -17.12 -5.09
C GLU A 658 14.54 -17.55 -3.67
N ASN A 659 15.85 -17.69 -3.43
CA ASN A 659 16.45 -18.04 -2.14
C ASN A 659 17.03 -16.80 -1.41
N LEU A 660 16.84 -15.60 -1.97
CA LEU A 660 17.22 -14.33 -1.35
C LEU A 660 16.03 -13.73 -0.60
N CYS A 661 16.17 -13.49 0.71
CA CYS A 661 15.08 -13.00 1.55
C CYS A 661 15.52 -11.84 2.46
N SER A 662 14.62 -10.87 2.66
CA SER A 662 14.75 -9.81 3.67
C SER A 662 13.89 -10.16 4.88
N VAL A 663 14.48 -10.23 6.06
CA VAL A 663 13.77 -10.45 7.34
C VAL A 663 13.54 -9.09 8.01
N PRO A 664 12.29 -8.75 8.37
CA PRO A 664 11.99 -7.52 9.08
C PRO A 664 12.62 -7.48 10.48
N PRO A 665 12.90 -6.29 11.04
CA PRO A 665 13.44 -6.15 12.40
C PRO A 665 12.48 -6.70 13.48
N MET A 666 13.03 -7.07 14.64
CA MET A 666 12.24 -7.56 15.78
C MET A 666 11.39 -6.44 16.40
N SER A 667 10.09 -6.68 16.56
CA SER A 667 9.16 -5.81 17.31
C SER A 667 9.36 -5.93 18.83
N ALA A 668 8.73 -5.04 19.62
CA ALA A 668 8.71 -5.16 21.07
C ALA A 668 8.12 -6.51 21.53
N GLY A 669 7.08 -6.99 20.85
CA GLY A 669 6.49 -8.31 21.08
C GLY A 669 7.44 -9.48 20.79
N ASP A 670 8.25 -9.39 19.73
CA ASP A 670 9.24 -10.42 19.39
C ASP A 670 10.34 -10.48 20.45
N ARG A 671 10.84 -9.32 20.86
CA ARG A 671 11.84 -9.20 21.93
C ARG A 671 11.29 -9.74 23.25
N LEU A 672 10.02 -9.50 23.56
CA LEU A 672 9.38 -9.99 24.76
C LEU A 672 9.29 -11.52 24.78
N LEU A 673 8.77 -12.12 23.71
CA LEU A 673 8.64 -13.56 23.58
C LEU A 673 10.01 -14.27 23.65
N LEU A 674 11.00 -13.72 22.95
CA LEU A 674 12.38 -14.19 22.99
C LEU A 674 12.98 -14.11 24.39
N THR A 675 12.72 -13.02 25.11
CA THR A 675 13.18 -12.83 26.49
C THR A 675 12.60 -13.91 27.40
N VAL A 676 11.28 -14.12 27.36
CA VAL A 676 10.59 -15.16 28.14
C VAL A 676 11.12 -16.56 27.80
N ALA A 677 11.28 -16.88 26.52
CA ALA A 677 11.84 -18.14 26.08
C ALA A 677 13.30 -18.34 26.52
N SER A 678 14.11 -17.29 26.50
CA SER A 678 15.52 -17.34 26.90
C SER A 678 15.68 -17.55 28.40
N PHE A 679 14.84 -16.90 29.22
CA PHE A 679 14.79 -17.17 30.65
C PHE A 679 14.42 -18.61 30.94
N LYS A 680 13.40 -19.15 30.28
CA LYS A 680 13.01 -20.56 30.45
C LYS A 680 14.12 -21.53 30.02
N ALA A 681 14.74 -21.30 28.87
CA ALA A 681 15.84 -22.14 28.40
C ALA A 681 17.06 -22.08 29.34
N ALA A 682 17.39 -20.90 29.87
CA ALA A 682 18.47 -20.72 30.84
C ALA A 682 18.16 -21.42 32.17
N ALA A 683 16.91 -21.31 32.65
CA ALA A 683 16.38 -22.00 33.82
C ALA A 683 16.57 -23.53 33.70
N ASP A 684 16.13 -24.09 32.58
CA ASP A 684 16.20 -25.53 32.31
C ASP A 684 17.66 -26.00 32.20
N THR A 685 18.52 -25.24 31.52
CA THR A 685 19.95 -25.56 31.35
C THR A 685 20.70 -25.54 32.68
N LEU A 686 20.36 -24.61 33.58
CA LEU A 686 21.02 -24.45 34.88
C LEU A 686 20.37 -25.29 35.99
N GLY A 687 19.30 -26.03 35.70
CA GLY A 687 18.56 -26.81 36.69
C GLY A 687 17.86 -25.96 37.75
N ARG A 688 17.45 -24.73 37.39
CA ARG A 688 16.80 -23.75 38.29
C ARG A 688 15.42 -23.39 37.73
N PRO A 689 14.34 -24.08 38.10
CA PRO A 689 13.02 -23.82 37.52
C PRO A 689 12.54 -22.41 37.84
N ILE A 690 12.07 -21.70 36.83
CA ILE A 690 11.45 -20.36 36.96
C ILE A 690 9.97 -20.47 36.58
N SER A 691 9.10 -20.03 37.48
CA SER A 691 7.64 -20.03 37.34
C SER A 691 7.07 -18.63 37.08
N GLU A 692 7.77 -17.56 37.46
CA GLU A 692 7.35 -16.18 37.24
C GLU A 692 8.53 -15.27 36.85
N ILE A 693 8.24 -14.26 36.02
CA ILE A 693 9.19 -13.19 35.67
C ILE A 693 8.55 -11.83 35.92
N ASP A 694 9.26 -10.97 36.64
CA ASP A 694 8.89 -9.57 36.87
C ASP A 694 8.71 -8.84 35.53
N LYS A 695 7.55 -8.20 35.35
CA LYS A 695 7.23 -7.45 34.13
C LYS A 695 8.16 -6.27 33.93
N LEU A 696 8.74 -5.72 35.01
CA LEU A 696 9.75 -4.67 34.90
C LEU A 696 11.08 -5.22 34.34
N ALA A 697 11.43 -6.47 34.67
CA ALA A 697 12.58 -7.16 34.07
C ALA A 697 12.38 -7.38 32.57
N LEU A 698 11.18 -7.79 32.17
CA LEU A 698 10.81 -7.94 30.76
C LEU A 698 10.83 -6.60 30.03
N TYR A 699 10.25 -5.56 30.64
CA TYR A 699 10.24 -4.20 30.09
C TYR A 699 11.66 -3.71 29.82
N TYR A 700 12.57 -3.82 30.79
CA TYR A 700 13.97 -3.42 30.64
C TYR A 700 14.62 -4.06 29.42
N ILE A 701 14.48 -5.38 29.27
CA ILE A 701 15.15 -6.11 28.19
C ILE A 701 14.55 -5.74 26.83
N VAL A 702 13.24 -5.55 26.75
CA VAL A 702 12.52 -5.21 25.52
C VAL A 702 12.86 -3.80 25.03
N VAL A 703 13.09 -2.85 25.93
CA VAL A 703 13.31 -1.44 25.56
C VAL A 703 14.78 -1.04 25.52
N SER A 704 15.68 -1.84 26.12
CA SER A 704 17.10 -1.52 26.17
C SER A 704 17.73 -1.55 24.76
N PRO A 705 18.33 -0.44 24.29
CA PRO A 705 18.98 -0.40 22.98
C PRO A 705 20.21 -1.30 22.88
N SER A 706 20.90 -1.54 24.00
CA SER A 706 22.10 -2.40 24.04
C SER A 706 21.79 -3.89 23.95
N LEU A 707 20.51 -4.27 24.11
CA LEU A 707 20.02 -5.65 24.01
C LEU A 707 19.31 -5.90 22.68
N GLY A 708 19.80 -5.28 21.60
CA GLY A 708 19.17 -5.26 20.27
C GLY A 708 19.05 -6.62 19.58
N SER A 709 19.86 -7.61 19.97
CA SER A 709 19.91 -8.92 19.33
C SER A 709 19.44 -10.06 20.22
N ALA A 710 18.99 -11.16 19.57
CA ALA A 710 18.61 -12.38 20.24
C ALA A 710 19.71 -12.97 21.13
N ARG A 711 20.96 -12.88 20.65
CA ARG A 711 22.14 -13.31 21.39
C ARG A 711 22.36 -12.46 22.65
N GLN A 712 22.32 -11.13 22.53
CA GLN A 712 22.47 -10.23 23.67
C GLN A 712 21.37 -10.48 24.71
N ILE A 713 20.12 -10.63 24.28
CA ILE A 713 19.00 -10.98 25.14
C ILE A 713 19.27 -12.32 25.86
N ARG A 714 19.74 -13.35 25.13
CA ARG A 714 20.07 -14.66 25.73
C ARG A 714 21.20 -14.57 26.75
N GLU A 715 22.31 -13.93 26.42
CA GLU A 715 23.45 -13.76 27.34
C GLU A 715 23.03 -13.01 28.61
N PHE A 716 22.20 -11.97 28.43
CA PHE A 716 21.68 -11.17 29.53
C PHE A 716 20.72 -11.96 30.42
N THR A 717 19.79 -12.71 29.83
CA THR A 717 18.85 -13.58 30.57
C THR A 717 19.56 -14.71 31.32
N VAL A 718 20.58 -15.36 30.73
CA VAL A 718 21.39 -16.39 31.41
C VAL A 718 22.04 -15.84 32.68
N ARG A 719 22.66 -14.65 32.62
CA ARG A 719 23.23 -14.00 33.81
C ARG A 719 22.15 -13.69 34.84
N GLY A 720 20.98 -13.23 34.40
CA GLY A 720 19.81 -13.02 35.25
C GLY A 720 19.43 -14.28 36.04
N VAL A 721 19.32 -15.44 35.37
CA VAL A 721 19.00 -16.73 36.03
C VAL A 721 20.10 -17.17 36.99
N GLN A 722 21.37 -16.98 36.65
CA GLN A 722 22.50 -17.33 37.53
C GLN A 722 22.48 -16.55 38.86
N ARG A 723 21.94 -15.32 38.84
CA ARG A 723 21.82 -14.48 40.03
C ARG A 723 20.55 -14.73 40.86
N VAL A 724 19.60 -15.52 40.37
CA VAL A 724 18.43 -15.94 41.16
C VAL A 724 18.91 -16.75 42.37
N PRO A 725 18.53 -16.39 43.61
CA PRO A 725 18.88 -17.13 44.82
C PRO A 725 18.43 -18.60 44.78
N PRO A 726 19.18 -19.54 45.39
CA PRO A 726 18.74 -20.92 45.53
C PRO A 726 17.40 -21.01 46.27
N GLY A 727 16.44 -21.74 45.69
CA GLY A 727 15.09 -21.92 46.26
C GLY A 727 14.07 -20.86 45.84
N GLU A 728 14.47 -19.83 45.09
CA GLU A 728 13.57 -18.86 44.47
C GLU A 728 13.23 -19.28 43.03
N ASP A 729 11.95 -19.21 42.68
CA ASP A 729 11.42 -19.58 41.36
C ASP A 729 10.97 -18.36 40.54
N ARG A 730 11.29 -17.15 41.01
CA ARG A 730 10.91 -15.88 40.37
C ARG A 730 12.14 -15.08 39.94
N VAL A 731 12.12 -14.59 38.72
CA VAL A 731 13.12 -13.61 38.25
C VAL A 731 12.60 -12.21 38.57
N LYS A 732 13.33 -11.46 39.39
CA LYS A 732 13.06 -10.05 39.69
C LYS A 732 13.93 -9.15 38.83
N TYR A 733 13.48 -7.90 38.61
CA TYR A 733 14.26 -6.90 37.90
C TYR A 733 15.68 -6.72 38.47
N ASP A 734 15.84 -6.76 39.80
CA ASP A 734 17.15 -6.63 40.44
C ASP A 734 18.12 -7.78 40.12
N HIS A 735 17.62 -8.97 39.75
CA HIS A 735 18.48 -10.10 39.38
C HIS A 735 19.22 -9.86 38.04
N LEU A 736 18.81 -8.86 37.25
CA LEU A 736 19.46 -8.52 35.99
C LEU A 736 20.83 -7.85 36.18
N PHE A 737 21.07 -7.24 37.35
CA PHE A 737 22.23 -6.39 37.59
C PHE A 737 23.10 -6.91 38.74
N ASP A 738 24.34 -6.42 38.80
CA ASP A 738 25.20 -6.61 39.97
C ASP A 738 24.89 -5.54 41.04
N PRO A 739 25.18 -5.80 42.33
CA PRO A 739 24.93 -4.83 43.39
C PRO A 739 25.64 -3.49 43.13
N GLY A 740 24.89 -2.40 43.10
CA GLY A 740 25.43 -1.04 42.90
C GLY A 740 25.56 -0.61 41.44
N ASP A 741 25.03 -1.38 40.47
CA ASP A 741 25.03 -0.99 39.06
C ASP A 741 24.29 0.35 38.85
N PRO A 742 24.96 1.40 38.32
CA PRO A 742 24.33 2.71 38.09
C PRO A 742 23.20 2.68 37.05
N LEU A 743 23.26 1.75 36.08
CA LEU A 743 22.22 1.59 35.05
C LEU A 743 20.90 1.08 35.64
N ASN A 744 20.96 0.32 36.74
CA ASN A 744 19.79 -0.16 37.47
C ASN A 744 18.98 1.03 38.03
N LYS A 745 19.65 1.93 38.75
CA LYS A 745 19.01 3.04 39.48
C LYS A 745 18.35 4.06 38.53
N GLU A 746 19.03 4.39 37.44
CA GLU A 746 18.53 5.35 36.45
C GLU A 746 17.29 4.82 35.74
N PHE A 747 17.33 3.57 35.26
CA PHE A 747 16.19 2.96 34.58
C PHE A 747 14.99 2.77 35.52
N TRP A 748 15.23 2.37 36.77
CA TRP A 748 14.16 2.17 37.75
C TRP A 748 13.38 3.45 38.06
N VAL A 749 14.07 4.59 38.21
CA VAL A 749 13.42 5.90 38.41
C VAL A 749 12.57 6.27 37.21
N ARG A 750 13.09 6.03 36.00
CA ARG A 750 12.37 6.27 34.75
C ARG A 750 11.13 5.39 34.62
N ALA A 751 11.27 4.08 34.81
CA ALA A 751 10.19 3.11 34.66
C ALA A 751 9.04 3.34 35.66
N LYS A 752 9.31 3.85 36.87
CA LYS A 752 8.26 4.25 37.82
C LYS A 752 7.32 5.31 37.29
N SER A 753 7.83 6.23 36.47
CA SER A 753 7.02 7.30 35.85
C SER A 753 6.32 6.83 34.58
N GLN A 754 6.99 6.02 33.76
CA GLN A 754 6.53 5.65 32.42
C GLN A 754 5.67 4.38 32.37
N ALA A 755 5.89 3.46 33.31
CA ALA A 755 5.25 2.15 33.32
C ALA A 755 4.86 1.73 34.76
N PRO A 756 4.10 2.56 35.49
CA PRO A 756 3.77 2.30 36.89
C PRO A 756 3.03 0.97 37.10
N GLY A 757 2.23 0.54 36.12
CA GLY A 757 1.49 -0.73 36.15
C GLY A 757 2.36 -1.99 36.06
N LEU A 758 3.64 -1.86 35.68
CA LEU A 758 4.57 -2.98 35.60
C LEU A 758 5.34 -3.22 36.90
N VAL A 759 5.43 -2.22 37.78
CA VAL A 759 6.23 -2.29 39.00
C VAL A 759 5.61 -3.28 39.98
N GLY A 760 6.33 -4.35 40.28
CA GLY A 760 5.87 -5.39 41.22
C GLY A 760 4.82 -6.35 40.62
N ALA A 761 4.58 -6.27 39.31
CA ALA A 761 3.71 -7.19 38.59
C ALA A 761 4.55 -8.31 37.95
N PHE A 762 4.01 -9.53 37.95
CA PHE A 762 4.70 -10.71 37.42
C PHE A 762 3.94 -11.31 36.24
N LEU A 763 4.71 -11.92 35.33
CA LEU A 763 4.24 -12.78 34.26
C LEU A 763 4.43 -14.23 34.69
N GLN A 764 3.34 -15.00 34.78
CA GLN A 764 3.42 -16.43 35.05
C GLN A 764 3.88 -17.20 33.80
N ILE A 765 4.79 -18.16 33.98
CA ILE A 765 5.29 -19.05 32.92
C ILE A 765 4.85 -20.47 33.27
N ASP A 766 3.84 -20.95 32.56
CA ASP A 766 3.35 -22.31 32.70
C ASP A 766 4.31 -23.28 31.99
N ALA A 767 4.49 -24.46 32.61
CA ALA A 767 5.35 -25.54 32.15
C ALA A 767 5.01 -26.07 30.75
#